data_AF-A0A0Q8FL33-F1
#
_entry.id   AF-A0A0Q8FL33-F1
#
_cell.length_a   1.000
_cell.length_b   1.000
_cell.length_c   1.000
_cell.angle_alpha   90.00
_cell.angle_beta   90.00
_cell.angle_gamma   90.00
#
_symmetry.space_group_name_H-M   'P 1'
#
loop_
_entity.id
_entity.type
_entity.pdbx_description
1 polymer ?
#
loop_
_entity_poly.entity_id
_entity_poly.type
_entity_poly.pdbx_seq_one_letter_code
_entity_poly.pdbx_strand_id
1 'polypeptide(L)'
;MLVSAVGARGQSVGSAPAGLDANGHLQAVPALKAQGFVHARLRNGVQIQLNGVTKNVVFYAPDTIRVNANLGRNYWTAPSLVVPTAPGPVTFAVEDTATALILKSAKLRVEISKATGALRFLDSKGKLYTEEKAESPQRLKPVTISGAPSYEAVNSFVLRPDEAIYGFGFTGDDASNRRGKDLLLVQTNVGIIIPVMMSSRRYGVLWDTYSQMRFKDEAGDASLWAESAPGGVDYYFMAGDTPDAVVGAYRTLTGGAPMYPKQAFGLFMSKERYKTQDQLLEVARTFRVDTFPLDYIVQDWQYWGSDKDGSWSGMTWDPVRYPDPAGMVRQLHDMNLKLMVSIWPSIGDDTALAHELDAHGLRFKPLHWISKHARVYDAYSPIGRRIYFKHIKSGLLDKGVDALWMDGTEIEVSSAMWNAADNIRDTKALGSNALGDFTRYLNPYSLVTTQGTYDGQRATSDKRVFTLTRSAWAGAQRTAAASWSGDIYASWKTFKQQIAGGVDVTVTGNPYWTQDTGGFFVTQFPGGEQNPEWRELYARWAQFAAFNPIMRIHGTSVEREPYLFKTLDPAVYASLLDSARLRYRLLPYTYGLSWKVTSDHYTLMRPLMMDFPDDRATDSIDDSFMFGPSLLVHPVTRAMYNVSPPPAVTIPSQYLRTPDGKAGLAVQYFEGVNFETPKGKLVDEKIDHTWPNPPLAEIPGGLAKLDDFSARWEGSILAPEDGDYEIGVAGDDGVRLFLDGEKVVDDWTNGAERYHSVKRKLKHGDRLSVRIDYFQGGGERSLRLTWRRPAELQAAAKLARAQRDLTVGTYLPKGADWYDFWSNERHAGGQTVSRQAPLEILPLYVRAGSIVPMGPAVQFATEHPEAPYEIRIYPGADARFTIYEDDNETYAYEKGERVTYDLLWNDRARTLTVGRRQGSFPGMIQQRQLNVVLVALGKGAGPTSAPADRQILYDGKPKVVKFK
;
A
#
# COMPACT_ATOMS: atom_id res chain seq x y z
N MET A 1 32.68 17.06 -57.19
CA MET A 1 32.91 16.01 -58.21
C MET A 1 31.76 15.01 -58.13
N LEU A 2 31.42 14.33 -59.24
CA LEU A 2 30.42 13.26 -59.34
C LEU A 2 31.12 11.92 -59.56
N VAL A 3 30.82 10.89 -58.74
CA VAL A 3 31.04 9.44 -59.02
C VAL A 3 29.96 8.65 -58.24
N SER A 4 29.46 7.53 -58.78
CA SER A 4 28.38 6.69 -58.19
C SER A 4 28.34 5.29 -58.86
N ALA A 5 27.83 4.18 -58.29
CA ALA A 5 27.25 3.97 -56.95
C ALA A 5 28.20 3.15 -56.04
N VAL A 6 27.98 1.95 -55.49
CA VAL A 6 26.93 0.87 -55.52
C VAL A 6 26.97 0.19 -54.13
N GLY A 7 25.92 -0.35 -53.50
CA GLY A 7 24.49 -0.40 -53.83
C GLY A 7 23.76 -1.50 -53.02
N ALA A 8 23.27 -1.16 -51.82
CA ALA A 8 22.45 -2.05 -50.98
C ALA A 8 21.07 -1.42 -50.74
N ARG A 9 19.97 -2.18 -50.94
CA ARG A 9 18.59 -1.67 -50.84
C ARG A 9 18.13 -1.53 -49.39
N GLY A 10 18.55 -0.46 -48.71
CA GLY A 10 17.86 0.01 -47.52
C GLY A 10 16.45 0.49 -47.87
N GLN A 11 15.42 -0.13 -47.29
CA GLN A 11 14.07 0.46 -47.32
C GLN A 11 14.07 1.77 -46.52
N SER A 12 13.44 2.82 -47.04
CA SER A 12 13.37 4.12 -46.37
C SER A 12 12.54 4.02 -45.08
N VAL A 13 13.19 4.20 -43.93
CA VAL A 13 12.57 4.08 -42.59
C VAL A 13 11.35 5.00 -42.41
N GLY A 14 11.27 6.10 -43.16
CA GLY A 14 10.15 7.04 -43.15
C GLY A 14 8.83 6.53 -43.76
N SER A 15 8.77 5.38 -44.45
CA SER A 15 7.56 4.90 -45.12
C SER A 15 6.81 3.76 -44.40
N ALA A 16 7.32 3.24 -43.28
CA ALA A 16 6.67 2.16 -42.55
C ALA A 16 5.48 2.68 -41.68
N PRO A 17 4.33 1.99 -41.67
CA PRO A 17 3.19 2.37 -40.82
C PRO A 17 3.53 2.24 -39.33
N ALA A 18 2.82 2.98 -38.48
CA ALA A 18 2.99 2.87 -37.04
C ALA A 18 2.40 1.56 -36.45
N GLY A 19 1.35 1.01 -37.09
CA GLY A 19 0.53 -0.09 -36.52
C GLY A 19 -0.36 0.37 -35.36
N LEU A 20 -0.34 1.67 -35.07
CA LEU A 20 -1.12 2.37 -34.05
C LEU A 20 -1.78 3.60 -34.67
N ASP A 21 -2.95 3.97 -34.18
CA ASP A 21 -3.63 5.22 -34.55
C ASP A 21 -3.18 6.43 -33.71
N ALA A 22 -3.90 7.56 -33.82
CA ALA A 22 -3.59 8.79 -33.09
C ALA A 22 -3.82 8.70 -31.56
N ASN A 23 -4.63 7.75 -31.09
CA ASN A 23 -4.83 7.47 -29.66
C ASN A 23 -3.85 6.40 -29.12
N GLY A 24 -3.01 5.83 -29.99
CA GLY A 24 -2.14 4.71 -29.64
C GLY A 24 -2.88 3.36 -29.59
N HIS A 25 -4.02 3.22 -30.27
CA HIS A 25 -4.77 1.96 -30.38
C HIS A 25 -4.27 1.12 -31.56
N LEU A 26 -4.34 -0.22 -31.48
CA LEU A 26 -3.96 -1.12 -32.57
C LEU A 26 -4.73 -0.79 -33.86
N GLN A 27 -4.01 -0.40 -34.91
CA GLN A 27 -4.54 -0.17 -36.24
C GLN A 27 -4.03 -1.25 -37.21
N ALA A 28 -4.95 -1.99 -37.84
CA ALA A 28 -4.60 -3.06 -38.78
C ALA A 28 -3.99 -2.52 -40.08
N VAL A 29 -2.86 -3.09 -40.52
CA VAL A 29 -2.16 -2.71 -41.75
C VAL A 29 -2.84 -3.38 -42.96
N PRO A 30 -3.33 -2.63 -43.97
CA PRO A 30 -4.17 -3.19 -45.05
C PRO A 30 -3.57 -4.30 -45.92
N ALA A 31 -2.27 -4.54 -45.83
CA ALA A 31 -1.54 -5.57 -46.58
C ALA A 31 -1.73 -7.00 -46.03
N LEU A 32 -2.25 -7.16 -44.81
CA LEU A 32 -2.47 -8.46 -44.18
C LEU A 32 -3.84 -9.03 -44.62
N LYS A 33 -3.84 -9.88 -45.66
CA LYS A 33 -5.06 -10.48 -46.25
C LYS A 33 -4.91 -11.93 -46.77
N ALA A 34 -3.84 -12.64 -46.39
CA ALA A 34 -3.65 -14.06 -46.78
C ALA A 34 -3.93 -15.01 -45.61
N GLN A 35 -4.10 -16.30 -45.92
CA GLN A 35 -4.27 -17.36 -44.92
C GLN A 35 -2.92 -17.80 -44.33
N GLY A 36 -2.93 -18.26 -43.08
CA GLY A 36 -1.72 -18.66 -42.34
C GLY A 36 -1.09 -17.49 -41.56
N PHE A 37 0.21 -17.59 -41.28
CA PHE A 37 0.98 -16.52 -40.64
C PHE A 37 1.43 -15.49 -41.67
N VAL A 38 1.01 -14.24 -41.50
CA VAL A 38 1.50 -13.09 -42.28
C VAL A 38 2.03 -11.99 -41.35
N HIS A 39 2.97 -11.19 -41.83
CA HIS A 39 3.52 -10.08 -41.07
C HIS A 39 3.80 -8.84 -41.93
N ALA A 40 3.83 -7.68 -41.27
CA ALA A 40 4.19 -6.39 -41.85
C ALA A 40 5.18 -5.66 -40.95
N ARG A 41 6.19 -5.04 -41.56
CA ARG A 41 7.15 -4.16 -40.88
C ARG A 41 6.45 -2.88 -40.43
N LEU A 42 6.51 -2.57 -39.14
CA LEU A 42 6.10 -1.28 -38.58
C LEU A 42 7.33 -0.39 -38.37
N ARG A 43 7.10 0.91 -38.16
CA ARG A 43 8.13 1.90 -37.82
C ARG A 43 9.01 1.45 -36.64
N ASN A 44 8.37 1.03 -35.55
CA ASN A 44 9.02 0.62 -34.30
C ASN A 44 8.76 -0.85 -33.93
N GLY A 45 8.25 -1.67 -34.85
CA GLY A 45 7.88 -3.05 -34.54
C GLY A 45 7.56 -3.94 -35.74
N VAL A 46 6.74 -4.97 -35.49
CA VAL A 46 6.00 -5.70 -36.53
C VAL A 46 4.52 -5.81 -36.14
N GLN A 47 3.66 -5.98 -37.13
CA GLN A 47 2.31 -6.49 -36.95
C GLN A 47 2.24 -7.87 -37.59
N ILE A 48 1.70 -8.85 -36.89
CA ILE A 48 1.38 -10.17 -37.42
C ILE A 48 -0.13 -10.35 -37.53
N GLN A 49 -0.55 -11.26 -38.39
CA GLN A 49 -1.88 -11.85 -38.36
C GLN A 49 -1.77 -13.37 -38.47
N LEU A 50 -2.51 -14.08 -37.62
CA LEU A 50 -2.61 -15.55 -37.60
C LEU A 50 -3.96 -15.94 -37.00
N ASN A 51 -4.66 -16.91 -37.60
CA ASN A 51 -5.93 -17.48 -37.08
C ASN A 51 -7.00 -16.42 -36.72
N GLY A 52 -7.04 -15.31 -37.45
CA GLY A 52 -7.96 -14.18 -37.21
C GLY A 52 -7.52 -13.19 -36.13
N VAL A 53 -6.49 -13.50 -35.34
CA VAL A 53 -5.85 -12.55 -34.42
C VAL A 53 -4.87 -11.67 -35.18
N THR A 54 -4.97 -10.35 -34.98
CA THR A 54 -3.94 -9.37 -35.35
C THR A 54 -3.18 -8.99 -34.08
N LYS A 55 -1.84 -9.14 -34.06
CA LYS A 55 -0.97 -8.80 -32.93
C LYS A 55 0.14 -7.84 -33.37
N ASN A 56 0.28 -6.70 -32.70
CA ASN A 56 1.47 -5.85 -32.77
C ASN A 56 2.53 -6.33 -31.78
N VAL A 57 3.80 -6.16 -32.15
CA VAL A 57 4.95 -6.24 -31.25
C VAL A 57 5.82 -5.01 -31.52
N VAL A 58 5.72 -3.99 -30.66
CA VAL A 58 6.25 -2.63 -30.89
C VAL A 58 7.17 -2.21 -29.76
N PHE A 59 8.42 -1.86 -30.09
CA PHE A 59 9.36 -1.26 -29.15
C PHE A 59 8.92 0.16 -28.76
N TYR A 60 9.00 0.45 -27.47
CA TYR A 60 8.92 1.80 -26.90
C TYR A 60 10.32 2.30 -26.50
N ALA A 61 11.18 1.38 -26.06
CA ALA A 61 12.62 1.56 -25.82
C ALA A 61 13.35 0.24 -26.17
N PRO A 62 14.69 0.19 -26.26
CA PRO A 62 15.40 -1.05 -26.63
C PRO A 62 15.12 -2.26 -25.72
N ASP A 63 14.76 -2.03 -24.47
CA ASP A 63 14.42 -3.00 -23.41
C ASP A 63 12.91 -3.11 -23.13
N THR A 64 12.07 -2.38 -23.87
CA THR A 64 10.66 -2.20 -23.54
C THR A 64 9.78 -2.37 -24.77
N ILE A 65 8.86 -3.33 -24.74
CA ILE A 65 7.99 -3.70 -25.87
C ILE A 65 6.53 -3.71 -25.42
N ARG A 66 5.67 -3.02 -26.17
CA ARG A 66 4.23 -3.20 -26.11
C ARG A 66 3.80 -4.32 -27.04
N VAL A 67 2.98 -5.22 -26.51
CA VAL A 67 2.30 -6.28 -27.25
C VAL A 67 0.81 -6.03 -27.12
N ASN A 68 0.13 -5.77 -28.24
CA ASN A 68 -1.33 -5.69 -28.24
C ASN A 68 -1.95 -6.49 -29.37
N ALA A 69 -3.11 -7.11 -29.09
CA ALA A 69 -3.70 -8.09 -29.99
C ALA A 69 -5.22 -8.22 -29.85
N ASN A 70 -5.92 -8.18 -30.97
CA ASN A 70 -7.38 -8.31 -31.07
C ASN A 70 -7.80 -9.03 -32.36
N LEU A 71 -9.11 -9.18 -32.58
CA LEU A 71 -9.66 -9.83 -33.79
C LEU A 71 -9.87 -8.83 -34.93
N GLY A 72 -8.84 -8.00 -35.20
CA GLY A 72 -8.85 -6.98 -36.26
C GLY A 72 -9.75 -5.76 -35.99
N ARG A 73 -10.17 -5.54 -34.75
CA ARG A 73 -10.99 -4.40 -34.32
C ARG A 73 -10.58 -3.92 -32.93
N ASN A 74 -10.64 -2.61 -32.72
CA ASN A 74 -10.44 -1.97 -31.42
C ASN A 74 -11.73 -1.20 -31.06
N TYR A 75 -12.08 -1.17 -29.77
CA TYR A 75 -13.28 -0.52 -29.24
C TYR A 75 -12.98 0.45 -28.09
N TRP A 76 -11.71 0.83 -27.87
CA TRP A 76 -11.35 1.99 -27.06
C TRP A 76 -11.67 3.28 -27.84
N THR A 77 -11.91 4.37 -27.11
CA THR A 77 -12.22 5.70 -27.65
C THR A 77 -11.27 6.79 -27.13
N ALA A 78 -10.69 6.59 -25.96
CA ALA A 78 -9.68 7.43 -25.34
C ALA A 78 -8.29 6.77 -25.36
N PRO A 79 -7.19 7.53 -25.36
CA PRO A 79 -5.84 6.98 -25.19
C PRO A 79 -5.66 6.30 -23.82
N SER A 80 -4.54 5.59 -23.63
CA SER A 80 -4.20 4.95 -22.35
C SER A 80 -4.20 5.97 -21.21
N LEU A 81 -4.87 5.62 -20.10
CA LEU A 81 -4.83 6.41 -18.86
C LEU A 81 -3.48 6.25 -18.14
N VAL A 82 -2.79 5.14 -18.39
CA VAL A 82 -1.58 4.70 -17.68
C VAL A 82 -0.31 5.13 -18.41
N VAL A 83 -0.27 4.97 -19.74
CA VAL A 83 0.92 5.20 -20.59
C VAL A 83 0.71 6.41 -21.51
N PRO A 84 1.06 7.64 -21.07
CA PRO A 84 1.02 8.83 -21.93
C PRO A 84 2.16 8.88 -22.96
N THR A 85 3.22 8.09 -22.77
CA THR A 85 4.39 8.05 -23.65
C THR A 85 4.04 7.40 -25.00
N ALA A 86 4.36 8.07 -26.11
CA ALA A 86 4.32 7.49 -27.46
C ALA A 86 5.62 6.68 -27.75
N PRO A 87 5.58 5.62 -28.58
CA PRO A 87 6.77 4.80 -28.86
C PRO A 87 7.86 5.59 -29.59
N GLY A 88 9.01 5.75 -28.93
CA GLY A 88 10.18 6.44 -29.50
C GLY A 88 10.84 5.66 -30.65
N PRO A 89 11.72 6.31 -31.44
CA PRO A 89 12.46 5.64 -32.50
C PRO A 89 13.48 4.64 -31.90
N VAL A 90 13.36 3.36 -32.26
CA VAL A 90 14.27 2.30 -31.81
C VAL A 90 14.95 1.65 -33.01
N THR A 91 16.26 1.44 -32.93
CA THR A 91 17.01 0.65 -33.92
C THR A 91 16.88 -0.84 -33.61
N PHE A 92 16.26 -1.58 -34.53
CA PHE A 92 16.07 -3.03 -34.39
C PHE A 92 16.02 -3.75 -35.75
N ALA A 93 16.64 -4.92 -35.80
CA ALA A 93 16.56 -5.83 -36.94
C ALA A 93 15.30 -6.72 -36.86
N VAL A 94 14.87 -7.23 -38.02
CA VAL A 94 13.94 -8.36 -38.14
C VAL A 94 14.59 -9.44 -39.00
N GLU A 95 14.49 -10.67 -38.54
CA GLU A 95 14.98 -11.88 -39.21
C GLU A 95 13.80 -12.84 -39.37
N ASP A 96 13.54 -13.27 -40.60
CA ASP A 96 12.39 -14.10 -40.93
C ASP A 96 12.85 -15.52 -41.27
N THR A 97 12.46 -16.50 -40.45
CA THR A 97 12.94 -17.89 -40.53
C THR A 97 11.82 -18.85 -40.92
N ALA A 98 12.12 -20.14 -41.10
CA ALA A 98 11.09 -21.15 -41.40
C ALA A 98 10.01 -21.27 -40.31
N THR A 99 10.37 -21.08 -39.03
CA THR A 99 9.51 -21.38 -37.87
C THR A 99 9.17 -20.16 -37.00
N ALA A 100 9.95 -19.08 -37.08
CA ALA A 100 9.77 -17.88 -36.26
C ALA A 100 10.11 -16.58 -37.00
N LEU A 101 9.48 -15.49 -36.58
CA LEU A 101 9.86 -14.11 -36.91
C LEU A 101 10.59 -13.51 -35.69
N ILE A 102 11.83 -13.06 -35.86
CA ILE A 102 12.70 -12.66 -34.74
C ILE A 102 13.02 -11.17 -34.81
N LEU A 103 12.68 -10.43 -33.76
CA LEU A 103 13.00 -9.02 -33.57
C LEU A 103 14.24 -8.89 -32.67
N LYS A 104 15.21 -8.05 -33.03
CA LYS A 104 16.47 -7.86 -32.27
C LYS A 104 16.81 -6.38 -32.11
N SER A 105 16.75 -5.87 -30.88
CA SER A 105 17.28 -4.55 -30.50
C SER A 105 18.69 -4.68 -29.89
N ALA A 106 19.24 -3.59 -29.33
CA ALA A 106 20.49 -3.63 -28.57
C ALA A 106 20.39 -4.41 -27.22
N LYS A 107 19.19 -4.58 -26.65
CA LYS A 107 18.97 -5.19 -25.32
C LYS A 107 18.06 -6.43 -25.34
N LEU A 108 17.16 -6.55 -26.31
CA LEU A 108 16.16 -7.62 -26.38
C LEU A 108 16.18 -8.37 -27.71
N ARG A 109 15.90 -9.66 -27.61
CA ARG A 109 15.49 -10.55 -28.70
C ARG A 109 14.08 -11.04 -28.39
N VAL A 110 13.14 -10.85 -29.32
CA VAL A 110 11.79 -11.44 -29.25
C VAL A 110 11.59 -12.37 -30.42
N GLU A 111 11.15 -13.59 -30.13
CA GLU A 111 10.86 -14.62 -31.12
C GLU A 111 9.35 -14.83 -31.18
N ILE A 112 8.76 -14.70 -32.36
CA ILE A 112 7.32 -14.87 -32.59
C ILE A 112 7.13 -16.19 -33.35
N SER A 113 6.46 -17.15 -32.73
CA SER A 113 6.11 -18.45 -33.32
C SER A 113 5.25 -18.27 -34.58
N LYS A 114 5.66 -18.82 -35.73
CA LYS A 114 4.82 -18.83 -36.94
C LYS A 114 3.65 -19.81 -36.84
N ALA A 115 3.78 -20.85 -36.02
CA ALA A 115 2.73 -21.86 -35.84
C ALA A 115 1.59 -21.38 -34.95
N THR A 116 1.88 -20.51 -33.96
CA THR A 116 0.93 -20.19 -32.88
C THR A 116 0.84 -18.70 -32.50
N GLY A 117 1.74 -17.83 -33.00
CA GLY A 117 1.75 -16.40 -32.64
C GLY A 117 2.21 -16.10 -31.21
N ALA A 118 2.69 -17.13 -30.49
CA ALA A 118 3.27 -17.02 -29.16
C ALA A 118 4.64 -16.32 -29.18
N LEU A 119 4.90 -15.45 -28.21
CA LEU A 119 6.15 -14.70 -28.04
C LEU A 119 7.09 -15.34 -27.00
N ARG A 120 8.39 -15.38 -27.31
CA ARG A 120 9.47 -15.65 -26.36
C ARG A 120 10.31 -14.40 -26.17
N PHE A 121 10.59 -14.03 -24.92
CA PHE A 121 11.34 -12.82 -24.57
C PHE A 121 12.72 -13.19 -24.03
N LEU A 122 13.77 -12.76 -24.72
CA LEU A 122 15.16 -13.07 -24.38
C LEU A 122 16.02 -11.81 -24.31
N ASP A 123 17.11 -11.84 -23.55
CA ASP A 123 18.14 -10.81 -23.60
C ASP A 123 18.88 -10.82 -24.96
N SER A 124 19.71 -9.80 -25.22
CA SER A 124 20.51 -9.71 -26.45
C SER A 124 21.57 -10.82 -26.59
N LYS A 125 21.77 -11.66 -25.57
CA LYS A 125 22.67 -12.83 -25.58
C LYS A 125 21.92 -14.15 -25.81
N GLY A 126 20.58 -14.14 -25.79
CA GLY A 126 19.73 -15.33 -25.95
C GLY A 126 19.34 -16.04 -24.66
N LYS A 127 19.53 -15.43 -23.48
CA LYS A 127 18.97 -15.94 -22.21
C LYS A 127 17.47 -15.64 -22.17
N LEU A 128 16.65 -16.67 -21.99
CA LEU A 128 15.20 -16.53 -21.84
C LEU A 128 14.84 -15.84 -20.51
N TYR A 129 14.06 -14.76 -20.59
CA TYR A 129 13.35 -14.17 -19.45
C TYR A 129 12.08 -14.99 -19.16
N THR A 130 11.15 -14.99 -20.11
CA THR A 130 9.84 -15.66 -20.06
C THR A 130 9.29 -15.90 -21.47
N GLU A 131 8.18 -16.63 -21.59
CA GLU A 131 7.46 -16.85 -22.85
C GLU A 131 5.95 -16.89 -22.64
N GLU A 132 5.18 -16.45 -23.64
CA GLU A 132 3.74 -16.71 -23.73
C GLU A 132 3.52 -18.23 -23.90
N LYS A 133 2.39 -18.73 -23.37
CA LYS A 133 2.01 -20.16 -23.45
C LYS A 133 1.87 -20.61 -24.90
N ALA A 134 2.70 -21.55 -25.33
CA ALA A 134 2.97 -21.78 -26.75
C ALA A 134 1.72 -22.17 -27.56
N GLU A 135 0.85 -23.00 -27.00
CA GLU A 135 -0.36 -23.56 -27.60
C GLU A 135 -1.61 -22.66 -27.47
N SER A 136 -1.61 -21.74 -26.50
CA SER A 136 -2.74 -20.86 -26.19
C SER A 136 -2.22 -19.56 -25.54
N PRO A 137 -1.46 -18.72 -26.26
CA PRO A 137 -0.80 -17.55 -25.67
C PRO A 137 -1.81 -16.51 -25.16
N GLN A 138 -3.01 -16.52 -25.76
CA GLN A 138 -4.09 -15.60 -25.47
C GLN A 138 -5.45 -16.21 -25.81
N ARG A 139 -6.51 -15.75 -25.15
CA ARG A 139 -7.91 -16.02 -25.50
C ARG A 139 -8.63 -14.69 -25.68
N LEU A 140 -9.34 -14.52 -26.80
CA LEU A 140 -10.09 -13.32 -27.14
C LEU A 140 -11.53 -13.71 -27.49
N LYS A 141 -12.47 -13.43 -26.60
CA LYS A 141 -13.89 -13.70 -26.79
C LYS A 141 -14.64 -12.37 -26.97
N PRO A 142 -15.20 -12.08 -28.16
CA PRO A 142 -16.05 -10.89 -28.34
C PRO A 142 -17.23 -10.93 -27.38
N VAL A 143 -17.50 -9.81 -26.70
CA VAL A 143 -18.61 -9.63 -25.77
C VAL A 143 -19.25 -8.26 -25.96
N THR A 144 -20.53 -8.13 -25.59
CA THR A 144 -21.21 -6.85 -25.50
C THR A 144 -21.51 -6.59 -24.03
N ILE A 145 -20.98 -5.50 -23.49
CA ILE A 145 -21.09 -5.11 -22.07
C ILE A 145 -21.72 -3.73 -22.04
N SER A 146 -22.83 -3.59 -21.29
CA SER A 146 -23.66 -2.37 -21.24
C SER A 146 -24.00 -1.81 -22.63
N GLY A 147 -24.36 -2.70 -23.56
CA GLY A 147 -24.70 -2.36 -24.95
C GLY A 147 -23.50 -2.05 -25.87
N ALA A 148 -22.27 -1.97 -25.35
CA ALA A 148 -21.09 -1.59 -26.13
C ALA A 148 -20.11 -2.78 -26.33
N PRO A 149 -19.51 -2.93 -27.53
CA PRO A 149 -18.65 -4.07 -27.87
C PRO A 149 -17.28 -4.02 -27.16
N SER A 150 -16.79 -5.18 -26.71
CA SER A 150 -15.52 -5.36 -26.00
C SER A 150 -14.98 -6.78 -26.25
N TYR A 151 -13.88 -7.13 -25.60
CA TYR A 151 -13.38 -8.50 -25.50
C TYR A 151 -13.28 -8.93 -24.04
N GLU A 152 -13.75 -10.13 -23.71
CA GLU A 152 -13.23 -10.87 -22.57
C GLU A 152 -11.87 -11.42 -23.00
N ALA A 153 -10.81 -11.06 -22.28
CA ALA A 153 -9.43 -11.28 -22.71
C ALA A 153 -8.62 -12.08 -21.68
N VAL A 154 -7.79 -13.00 -22.17
CA VAL A 154 -6.73 -13.66 -21.40
C VAL A 154 -5.42 -13.57 -22.16
N ASN A 155 -4.31 -13.39 -21.44
CA ASN A 155 -2.95 -13.71 -21.90
C ASN A 155 -2.28 -14.64 -20.89
N SER A 156 -1.53 -15.63 -21.36
CA SER A 156 -0.91 -16.67 -20.53
C SER A 156 0.59 -16.75 -20.76
N PHE A 157 1.36 -16.89 -19.68
CA PHE A 157 2.82 -17.02 -19.67
C PHE A 157 3.27 -18.34 -19.03
N VAL A 158 4.48 -18.80 -19.37
CA VAL A 158 5.12 -19.98 -18.77
C VAL A 158 6.29 -19.55 -17.89
N LEU A 159 6.00 -19.24 -16.63
CA LEU A 159 7.00 -18.91 -15.62
C LEU A 159 7.94 -20.10 -15.36
N ARG A 160 9.21 -19.83 -15.03
CA ARG A 160 10.16 -20.89 -14.67
C ARG A 160 9.89 -21.43 -13.25
N PRO A 161 10.30 -22.65 -12.90
CA PRO A 161 10.16 -23.16 -11.52
C PRO A 161 11.02 -22.42 -10.48
N ASP A 162 12.10 -21.75 -10.88
CA ASP A 162 13.07 -21.04 -10.03
C ASP A 162 12.79 -19.52 -9.90
N GLU A 163 11.56 -19.10 -10.18
CA GLU A 163 11.14 -17.71 -10.36
C GLU A 163 10.10 -17.28 -9.34
N ALA A 164 10.46 -16.37 -8.43
CA ALA A 164 9.53 -15.56 -7.66
C ALA A 164 8.91 -14.44 -8.50
N ILE A 165 7.64 -14.12 -8.21
CA ILE A 165 6.88 -13.01 -8.77
C ILE A 165 6.43 -12.10 -7.64
N TYR A 166 6.46 -10.79 -7.86
CA TYR A 166 6.07 -9.75 -6.93
C TYR A 166 5.15 -8.72 -7.63
N GLY A 167 4.60 -7.79 -6.86
CA GLY A 167 3.77 -6.70 -7.37
C GLY A 167 2.28 -6.98 -7.23
N PHE A 168 1.49 -6.58 -8.22
CA PHE A 168 0.02 -6.46 -8.17
C PHE A 168 -0.54 -5.46 -7.13
N GLY A 169 0.24 -5.10 -6.11
CA GLY A 169 -0.09 -4.10 -5.10
C GLY A 169 -0.43 -4.71 -3.73
N PHE A 170 -1.23 -4.00 -2.94
CA PHE A 170 -1.64 -4.44 -1.62
C PHE A 170 -2.91 -5.30 -1.71
N THR A 171 -2.82 -6.57 -1.31
CA THR A 171 -3.94 -7.55 -1.42
C THR A 171 -4.31 -8.22 -0.09
N GLY A 172 -3.67 -7.84 1.02
CA GLY A 172 -3.84 -8.50 2.31
C GLY A 172 -3.20 -9.90 2.40
N ASP A 173 -2.32 -10.29 1.48
CA ASP A 173 -1.47 -11.46 1.66
C ASP A 173 -0.39 -11.19 2.72
N ASP A 174 0.02 -12.22 3.47
CA ASP A 174 1.17 -12.18 4.39
C ASP A 174 2.45 -12.78 3.77
N ALA A 175 2.43 -12.96 2.45
CA ALA A 175 3.55 -13.40 1.62
C ALA A 175 3.57 -12.57 0.31
N SER A 176 4.75 -12.03 -0.01
CA SER A 176 5.00 -11.16 -1.16
C SER A 176 5.21 -11.94 -2.46
N ASN A 177 5.71 -13.17 -2.38
CA ASN A 177 5.90 -14.01 -3.55
C ASN A 177 4.55 -14.57 -4.05
N ARG A 178 4.19 -14.23 -5.29
CA ARG A 178 2.87 -14.47 -5.90
C ARG A 178 2.78 -15.77 -6.70
N ARG A 179 3.77 -16.65 -6.62
CA ARG A 179 3.69 -18.00 -7.22
C ARG A 179 2.57 -18.83 -6.57
N GLY A 180 1.83 -19.58 -7.39
CA GLY A 180 0.68 -20.38 -6.97
C GLY A 180 -0.53 -19.58 -6.48
N LYS A 181 -0.55 -18.25 -6.63
CA LYS A 181 -1.66 -17.39 -6.18
C LYS A 181 -2.74 -17.24 -7.26
N ASP A 182 -3.96 -16.98 -6.78
CA ASP A 182 -5.11 -16.60 -7.59
C ASP A 182 -5.69 -15.29 -7.04
N LEU A 183 -5.34 -14.17 -7.66
CA LEU A 183 -5.58 -12.81 -7.19
C LEU A 183 -6.71 -12.16 -8.00
N LEU A 184 -7.82 -11.82 -7.34
CA LEU A 184 -8.83 -10.92 -7.90
C LEU A 184 -8.29 -9.48 -7.85
N LEU A 185 -8.24 -8.83 -9.00
CA LEU A 185 -7.63 -7.50 -9.15
C LEU A 185 -8.75 -6.45 -9.26
N VAL A 186 -9.27 -6.04 -8.10
CA VAL A 186 -10.26 -4.98 -7.91
C VAL A 186 -9.86 -4.13 -6.70
N GLN A 187 -9.96 -2.80 -6.82
CA GLN A 187 -9.68 -1.87 -5.71
C GLN A 187 -10.61 -2.14 -4.51
N THR A 188 -10.07 -2.15 -3.30
CA THR A 188 -10.85 -2.14 -2.04
C THR A 188 -10.24 -1.16 -1.04
N ASN A 189 -11.01 -0.79 -0.01
CA ASN A 189 -10.56 0.12 1.06
C ASN A 189 -9.17 -0.30 1.59
N VAL A 190 -9.04 -1.58 1.94
CA VAL A 190 -7.77 -2.21 2.37
C VAL A 190 -7.03 -2.95 1.23
N GLY A 191 -7.16 -2.49 -0.01
CA GLY A 191 -6.68 -3.21 -1.20
C GLY A 191 -6.31 -2.29 -2.39
N ILE A 192 -5.02 -2.00 -2.52
CA ILE A 192 -4.45 -1.20 -3.61
C ILE A 192 -4.08 -2.12 -4.78
N ILE A 193 -4.73 -1.97 -5.93
CA ILE A 193 -4.39 -2.76 -7.12
C ILE A 193 -3.57 -1.94 -8.12
N ILE A 194 -2.42 -2.48 -8.51
CA ILE A 194 -1.54 -1.90 -9.53
C ILE A 194 -1.16 -3.03 -10.50
N PRO A 195 -1.61 -3.02 -11.77
CA PRO A 195 -1.50 -4.17 -12.70
C PRO A 195 -0.08 -4.34 -13.29
N VAL A 196 0.93 -4.42 -12.42
CA VAL A 196 2.33 -4.64 -12.76
C VAL A 196 2.80 -5.91 -12.06
N MET A 197 3.15 -6.91 -12.86
CA MET A 197 3.87 -8.10 -12.43
C MET A 197 5.37 -7.82 -12.48
N MET A 198 6.11 -8.08 -11.40
CA MET A 198 7.58 -7.99 -11.37
C MET A 198 8.20 -9.37 -11.15
N SER A 199 9.16 -9.75 -11.98
CA SER A 199 9.85 -11.04 -11.89
C SER A 199 11.26 -10.91 -11.34
N SER A 200 11.57 -11.81 -10.41
CA SER A 200 12.92 -12.13 -9.91
C SER A 200 13.94 -12.49 -11.00
N ARG A 201 13.50 -12.75 -12.25
CA ARG A 201 14.35 -12.94 -13.42
C ARG A 201 14.75 -11.64 -14.15
N ARG A 202 14.44 -10.47 -13.55
CA ARG A 202 14.75 -9.11 -14.06
C ARG A 202 13.92 -8.71 -15.31
N TYR A 203 12.63 -9.03 -15.29
CA TYR A 203 11.65 -8.44 -16.20
C TYR A 203 10.36 -8.12 -15.45
N GLY A 204 9.47 -7.36 -16.08
CA GLY A 204 8.13 -7.09 -15.58
C GLY A 204 7.12 -6.96 -16.72
N VAL A 205 5.84 -7.05 -16.37
CA VAL A 205 4.71 -6.91 -17.29
C VAL A 205 3.69 -5.94 -16.69
N LEU A 206 3.50 -4.80 -17.35
CA LEU A 206 2.37 -3.90 -17.09
C LEU A 206 1.21 -4.30 -18.01
N TRP A 207 0.03 -4.52 -17.44
CA TRP A 207 -1.19 -4.88 -18.17
C TRP A 207 -2.14 -3.66 -18.27
N ASP A 208 -2.44 -3.19 -19.49
CA ASP A 208 -3.08 -1.89 -19.74
C ASP A 208 -4.56 -2.04 -20.11
N THR A 209 -5.36 -2.50 -19.15
CA THR A 209 -6.83 -2.42 -19.17
C THR A 209 -7.38 -2.14 -17.78
N TYR A 210 -8.63 -1.69 -17.69
CA TYR A 210 -9.16 -0.99 -16.50
C TYR A 210 -10.41 -1.64 -15.88
N SER A 211 -10.88 -2.76 -16.44
CA SER A 211 -12.04 -3.52 -15.93
C SER A 211 -11.71 -4.30 -14.66
N GLN A 212 -12.69 -5.07 -14.17
CA GLN A 212 -12.40 -6.21 -13.29
C GLN A 212 -11.35 -7.11 -13.97
N MET A 213 -10.35 -7.55 -13.19
CA MET A 213 -9.21 -8.32 -13.65
C MET A 213 -8.89 -9.48 -12.69
N ARG A 214 -8.05 -10.42 -13.14
CA ARG A 214 -7.54 -11.52 -12.33
C ARG A 214 -6.13 -11.93 -12.77
N PHE A 215 -5.24 -12.21 -11.82
CA PHE A 215 -3.97 -12.91 -12.06
C PHE A 215 -4.05 -14.30 -11.43
N LYS A 216 -3.66 -15.35 -12.16
CA LYS A 216 -3.67 -16.72 -11.64
C LYS A 216 -2.47 -17.51 -12.16
N ASP A 217 -1.61 -17.99 -11.26
CA ASP A 217 -0.46 -18.85 -11.56
C ASP A 217 -0.76 -20.30 -11.19
N GLU A 218 -0.93 -21.15 -12.21
CA GLU A 218 -1.05 -22.60 -12.12
C GLU A 218 0.12 -23.28 -12.86
N ALA A 219 0.25 -24.60 -12.71
CA ALA A 219 1.38 -25.37 -13.25
C ALA A 219 1.48 -25.25 -14.78
N GLY A 220 2.37 -24.37 -15.26
CA GLY A 220 2.55 -24.08 -16.68
C GLY A 220 1.54 -23.08 -17.27
N ASP A 221 0.84 -22.31 -16.45
CA ASP A 221 -0.08 -21.25 -16.89
C ASP A 221 -0.18 -20.10 -15.88
N ALA A 222 0.63 -19.06 -16.08
CA ALA A 222 0.47 -17.78 -15.39
C ALA A 222 -0.37 -16.84 -16.25
N SER A 223 -1.66 -16.76 -15.92
CA SER A 223 -2.67 -16.07 -16.71
C SER A 223 -3.06 -14.71 -16.15
N LEU A 224 -3.26 -13.74 -17.05
CA LEU A 224 -3.88 -12.45 -16.79
C LEU A 224 -5.22 -12.41 -17.53
N TRP A 225 -6.32 -12.30 -16.80
CA TRP A 225 -7.69 -12.19 -17.33
C TRP A 225 -8.27 -10.81 -17.09
N ALA A 226 -9.08 -10.34 -18.04
CA ALA A 226 -9.88 -9.13 -17.93
C ALA A 226 -11.30 -9.34 -18.47
N GLU A 227 -12.29 -8.88 -17.71
CA GLU A 227 -13.71 -8.94 -18.07
C GLU A 227 -14.04 -8.14 -19.33
N SER A 228 -13.44 -6.96 -19.46
CA SER A 228 -13.70 -6.02 -20.55
C SER A 228 -12.41 -5.31 -20.95
N ALA A 229 -11.79 -5.79 -22.03
CA ALA A 229 -10.64 -5.16 -22.66
C ALA A 229 -11.01 -4.74 -24.10
N PRO A 230 -11.55 -3.53 -24.30
CA PRO A 230 -11.98 -3.03 -25.62
C PRO A 230 -10.90 -3.06 -26.71
N GLY A 231 -9.61 -3.00 -26.33
CA GLY A 231 -8.47 -3.13 -27.25
C GLY A 231 -8.02 -4.56 -27.55
N GLY A 232 -8.55 -5.56 -26.84
CA GLY A 232 -8.06 -6.94 -26.80
C GLY A 232 -7.01 -7.14 -25.69
N VAL A 233 -6.03 -8.00 -25.93
CA VAL A 233 -4.82 -8.09 -25.09
C VAL A 233 -4.01 -6.81 -25.28
N ASP A 234 -3.53 -6.18 -24.21
CA ASP A 234 -2.60 -5.04 -24.28
C ASP A 234 -1.67 -5.04 -23.05
N TYR A 235 -0.37 -5.28 -23.28
CA TYR A 235 0.62 -5.31 -22.21
C TYR A 235 1.99 -4.77 -22.65
N TYR A 236 2.77 -4.33 -21.67
CA TYR A 236 4.13 -3.83 -21.86
C TYR A 236 5.10 -4.76 -21.13
N PHE A 237 5.92 -5.48 -21.90
CA PHE A 237 7.05 -6.24 -21.39
C PHE A 237 8.25 -5.30 -21.22
N MET A 238 8.84 -5.33 -20.02
CA MET A 238 9.92 -4.45 -19.58
C MET A 238 11.08 -5.31 -19.06
N ALA A 239 12.29 -5.16 -19.58
CA ALA A 239 13.46 -5.93 -19.16
C ALA A 239 14.58 -5.07 -18.57
N GLY A 240 15.46 -5.67 -17.79
CA GLY A 240 16.62 -4.98 -17.22
C GLY A 240 17.77 -5.90 -16.84
N ASP A 241 18.97 -5.33 -16.76
CA ASP A 241 20.13 -6.01 -16.14
C ASP A 241 19.98 -6.09 -14.61
N THR A 242 19.15 -5.22 -14.03
CA THR A 242 18.77 -5.18 -12.61
C THR A 242 17.24 -5.00 -12.45
N PRO A 243 16.67 -5.36 -11.28
CA PRO A 243 15.27 -5.05 -10.96
C PRO A 243 14.93 -3.55 -11.02
N ASP A 244 15.83 -2.67 -10.59
CA ASP A 244 15.65 -1.21 -10.72
C ASP A 244 15.53 -0.75 -12.17
N ALA A 245 16.22 -1.38 -13.12
CA ALA A 245 16.10 -1.02 -14.54
C ALA A 245 14.71 -1.36 -15.12
N VAL A 246 14.03 -2.37 -14.57
CA VAL A 246 12.63 -2.68 -14.93
C VAL A 246 11.67 -1.62 -14.38
N VAL A 247 11.88 -1.17 -13.14
CA VAL A 247 11.16 -0.01 -12.58
C VAL A 247 11.44 1.26 -13.41
N GLY A 248 12.68 1.44 -13.89
CA GLY A 248 13.06 2.51 -14.80
C GLY A 248 12.30 2.50 -16.13
N ALA A 249 12.13 1.32 -16.74
CA ALA A 249 11.29 1.14 -17.92
C ALA A 249 9.81 1.49 -17.63
N TYR A 250 9.27 1.05 -16.49
CA TYR A 250 7.92 1.40 -16.06
C TYR A 250 7.72 2.92 -15.88
N ARG A 251 8.67 3.62 -15.25
CA ARG A 251 8.65 5.09 -15.08
C ARG A 251 8.78 5.82 -16.42
N THR A 252 9.55 5.27 -17.36
CA THR A 252 9.67 5.81 -18.74
C THR A 252 8.34 5.69 -19.52
N LEU A 253 7.57 4.62 -19.30
CA LEU A 253 6.24 4.44 -19.89
C LEU A 253 5.17 5.33 -19.22
N THR A 254 5.13 5.34 -17.88
CA THR A 254 3.97 5.82 -17.12
C THR A 254 4.14 7.20 -16.49
N GLY A 255 5.37 7.70 -16.38
CA GLY A 255 5.74 8.98 -15.76
C GLY A 255 6.77 8.81 -14.63
N GLY A 256 7.70 9.76 -14.53
CA GLY A 256 8.61 9.84 -13.38
C GLY A 256 7.86 10.20 -12.09
N ALA A 257 8.38 9.75 -10.95
CA ALA A 257 7.89 10.19 -9.64
C ALA A 257 8.61 11.50 -9.26
N PRO A 258 7.91 12.59 -8.90
CA PRO A 258 8.53 13.85 -8.51
C PRO A 258 9.11 13.80 -7.08
N MET A 259 9.90 14.82 -6.73
CA MET A 259 10.27 15.07 -5.34
C MET A 259 9.07 15.56 -4.53
N TYR A 260 8.96 15.09 -3.29
CA TYR A 260 8.06 15.67 -2.28
C TYR A 260 8.76 16.80 -1.50
N PRO A 261 7.99 17.59 -0.71
CA PRO A 261 8.58 18.45 0.32
C PRO A 261 9.47 17.63 1.26
N LYS A 262 10.56 18.20 1.79
CA LYS A 262 11.46 17.44 2.70
C LYS A 262 10.75 17.00 3.97
N GLN A 263 9.82 17.84 4.47
CA GLN A 263 8.96 17.60 5.61
C GLN A 263 8.08 16.36 5.42
N ALA A 264 7.75 15.97 4.18
CA ALA A 264 6.97 14.76 3.90
C ALA A 264 7.76 13.46 4.18
N PHE A 265 9.07 13.57 4.43
CA PHE A 265 9.90 12.45 4.92
C PHE A 265 10.09 12.47 6.44
N GLY A 266 9.54 13.45 7.17
CA GLY A 266 9.43 13.47 8.63
C GLY A 266 8.29 12.61 9.17
N LEU A 267 7.75 12.99 10.32
CA LEU A 267 6.59 12.35 10.95
C LEU A 267 5.28 13.11 10.65
N PHE A 268 4.23 12.34 10.37
CA PHE A 268 2.83 12.76 10.32
C PHE A 268 2.09 12.28 11.57
N MET A 269 1.46 13.20 12.30
CA MET A 269 0.47 12.89 13.34
C MET A 269 -0.94 13.10 12.79
N SER A 270 -1.76 12.07 12.86
CA SER A 270 -3.16 12.08 12.45
C SER A 270 -4.03 11.28 13.42
N LYS A 271 -5.32 11.60 13.42
CA LYS A 271 -6.38 10.95 14.21
C LYS A 271 -7.67 11.08 13.43
N GLU A 272 -8.52 10.06 13.51
CA GLU A 272 -9.96 10.15 13.28
C GLU A 272 -10.62 10.47 14.63
N ARG A 273 -11.06 11.70 14.91
CA ARG A 273 -10.81 12.96 14.17
C ARG A 273 -10.60 14.13 15.12
N TYR A 274 -9.73 15.08 14.75
CA TYR A 274 -9.68 16.39 15.40
C TYR A 274 -10.98 17.16 15.11
N LYS A 275 -11.61 17.71 16.16
CA LYS A 275 -13.00 18.19 16.12
C LYS A 275 -13.11 19.69 15.89
N THR A 276 -12.12 20.45 16.36
CA THR A 276 -12.02 21.92 16.28
C THR A 276 -10.60 22.39 15.98
N GLN A 277 -10.50 23.62 15.49
CA GLN A 277 -9.27 24.38 15.31
C GLN A 277 -8.40 24.42 16.56
N ASP A 278 -9.01 24.66 17.73
CA ASP A 278 -8.26 24.76 18.99
C ASP A 278 -7.69 23.40 19.41
N GLN A 279 -8.41 22.29 19.20
CA GLN A 279 -7.89 20.96 19.49
C GLN A 279 -6.68 20.62 18.61
N LEU A 280 -6.75 20.94 17.31
CA LEU A 280 -5.65 20.74 16.36
C LEU A 280 -4.40 21.53 16.79
N LEU A 281 -4.59 22.78 17.19
CA LEU A 281 -3.51 23.66 17.67
C LEU A 281 -2.95 23.21 19.02
N GLU A 282 -3.78 22.70 19.93
CA GLU A 282 -3.35 22.19 21.23
C GLU A 282 -2.41 20.99 21.10
N VAL A 283 -2.77 20.02 20.25
CA VAL A 283 -1.91 18.87 19.93
C VAL A 283 -0.60 19.34 19.29
N ALA A 284 -0.67 20.23 18.29
CA ALA A 284 0.51 20.80 17.62
C ALA A 284 1.48 21.51 18.59
N ARG A 285 0.95 22.32 19.51
CA ARG A 285 1.74 22.95 20.59
C ARG A 285 2.34 21.90 21.53
N THR A 286 1.56 20.88 21.91
CA THR A 286 1.99 19.83 22.84
C THR A 286 3.21 19.07 22.30
N PHE A 287 3.23 18.68 21.01
CA PHE A 287 4.40 18.06 20.38
C PHE A 287 5.68 18.91 20.49
N ARG A 288 5.56 20.24 20.32
CA ARG A 288 6.69 21.19 20.44
C ARG A 288 7.14 21.40 21.88
N VAL A 289 6.21 21.50 22.83
CA VAL A 289 6.53 21.55 24.28
C VAL A 289 7.22 20.28 24.73
N ASP A 290 6.79 19.13 24.22
CA ASP A 290 7.32 17.82 24.57
C ASP A 290 8.63 17.44 23.85
N THR A 291 9.08 18.27 22.90
CA THR A 291 10.24 18.00 22.02
C THR A 291 10.14 16.70 21.22
N PHE A 292 8.90 16.26 20.93
CA PHE A 292 8.65 15.09 20.10
C PHE A 292 8.68 15.52 18.61
N PRO A 293 9.56 14.96 17.76
CA PRO A 293 9.70 15.43 16.38
C PRO A 293 8.43 15.25 15.54
N LEU A 294 8.01 16.31 14.86
CA LEU A 294 6.80 16.37 14.04
C LEU A 294 6.95 17.39 12.90
N ASP A 295 6.59 17.00 11.68
CA ASP A 295 6.57 17.88 10.50
C ASP A 295 5.14 18.17 10.03
N TYR A 296 4.26 17.17 10.03
CA TYR A 296 2.88 17.30 9.56
C TYR A 296 1.88 16.97 10.67
N ILE A 297 0.87 17.83 10.82
CA ILE A 297 -0.39 17.48 11.48
C ILE A 297 -1.48 17.34 10.40
N VAL A 298 -2.42 16.44 10.63
CA VAL A 298 -3.47 16.10 9.65
C VAL A 298 -4.85 16.42 10.22
N GLN A 299 -5.62 17.26 9.51
CA GLN A 299 -7.04 17.44 9.78
C GLN A 299 -7.86 16.44 8.98
N ASP A 300 -8.57 15.58 9.71
CA ASP A 300 -9.45 14.55 9.16
C ASP A 300 -10.87 15.09 8.85
N TRP A 301 -11.77 14.24 8.35
CA TRP A 301 -13.13 14.50 7.90
C TRP A 301 -14.01 15.31 8.87
N GLN A 302 -15.15 15.80 8.36
CA GLN A 302 -16.11 16.64 9.10
C GLN A 302 -15.55 17.98 9.63
N TYR A 303 -14.51 18.57 9.04
CA TYR A 303 -14.18 19.99 9.30
C TYR A 303 -15.13 20.95 8.54
N TRP A 304 -15.81 20.47 7.51
CA TRP A 304 -16.79 21.19 6.68
C TRP A 304 -18.17 21.38 7.32
N GLY A 305 -18.54 20.46 8.22
CA GLY A 305 -19.88 20.26 8.78
C GLY A 305 -19.99 18.83 9.31
N SER A 306 -21.09 18.10 9.08
CA SER A 306 -21.26 16.72 9.56
C SER A 306 -21.45 15.69 8.43
N ASP A 307 -21.85 14.47 8.82
CA ASP A 307 -22.41 13.44 7.95
C ASP A 307 -23.89 13.69 7.61
N LYS A 308 -24.63 14.36 8.50
CA LYS A 308 -26.11 14.42 8.51
C LYS A 308 -26.69 15.70 7.89
N ASP A 309 -25.83 16.40 7.16
CA ASP A 309 -26.16 17.61 6.40
C ASP A 309 -25.49 17.53 5.01
N GLY A 310 -25.94 18.35 4.07
CA GLY A 310 -25.39 18.35 2.71
C GLY A 310 -24.03 19.04 2.56
N SER A 311 -23.27 19.36 3.62
CA SER A 311 -21.96 20.04 3.49
C SER A 311 -20.78 19.14 3.14
N TRP A 312 -21.00 17.81 3.14
CA TRP A 312 -19.95 16.78 3.04
C TRP A 312 -18.89 17.08 1.97
N SER A 313 -17.60 17.12 2.34
CA SER A 313 -16.50 17.37 1.40
C SER A 313 -16.66 18.65 0.55
N GLY A 314 -17.39 19.66 1.05
CA GLY A 314 -17.67 20.90 0.31
C GLY A 314 -16.48 21.81 0.05
N MET A 315 -15.27 21.43 0.48
CA MET A 315 -14.07 22.27 0.56
C MET A 315 -14.28 23.56 1.39
N THR A 316 -15.24 23.53 2.32
CA THR A 316 -15.58 24.59 3.25
C THR A 316 -15.10 24.27 4.66
N TRP A 317 -15.13 25.27 5.54
CA TRP A 317 -14.82 25.12 6.96
C TRP A 317 -16.05 25.50 7.77
N ASP A 318 -16.41 24.68 8.76
CA ASP A 318 -17.44 24.95 9.76
C ASP A 318 -17.02 26.18 10.59
N PRO A 319 -17.74 27.32 10.52
CA PRO A 319 -17.29 28.56 11.15
C PRO A 319 -17.43 28.58 12.67
N VAL A 320 -18.10 27.59 13.27
CA VAL A 320 -18.19 27.44 14.74
C VAL A 320 -16.99 26.66 15.27
N ARG A 321 -16.50 25.67 14.52
CA ARG A 321 -15.41 24.77 14.93
C ARG A 321 -14.04 25.17 14.34
N TYR A 322 -14.03 25.92 13.25
CA TYR A 322 -12.84 26.43 12.55
C TYR A 322 -13.06 27.90 12.15
N PRO A 323 -13.11 28.84 13.12
CA PRO A 323 -13.47 30.24 12.89
C PRO A 323 -12.42 31.07 12.12
N ASP A 324 -11.13 30.71 12.15
CA ASP A 324 -10.11 31.28 11.27
C ASP A 324 -9.17 30.17 10.77
N PRO A 325 -9.54 29.41 9.73
CA PRO A 325 -8.71 28.33 9.22
C PRO A 325 -7.39 28.84 8.63
N ALA A 326 -7.33 30.09 8.16
CA ALA A 326 -6.09 30.69 7.71
C ALA A 326 -5.17 31.07 8.88
N GLY A 327 -5.71 31.51 10.02
CA GLY A 327 -4.98 31.77 11.27
C GLY A 327 -4.58 30.51 12.03
N MET A 328 -5.35 29.44 11.89
CA MET A 328 -4.96 28.09 12.28
C MET A 328 -3.72 27.64 11.51
N VAL A 329 -3.76 27.73 10.17
CA VAL A 329 -2.61 27.38 9.32
C VAL A 329 -1.39 28.27 9.61
N ARG A 330 -1.57 29.59 9.76
CA ARG A 330 -0.46 30.50 10.15
C ARG A 330 0.19 30.05 11.46
N GLN A 331 -0.57 29.76 12.51
CA GLN A 331 -0.01 29.25 13.79
C GLN A 331 0.71 27.90 13.64
N LEU A 332 0.24 27.01 12.76
CA LEU A 332 0.97 25.77 12.44
C LEU A 332 2.30 26.08 11.73
N HIS A 333 2.29 26.98 10.75
CA HIS A 333 3.50 27.43 10.04
C HIS A 333 4.50 28.14 10.96
N ASP A 334 4.03 28.96 11.89
CA ASP A 334 4.83 29.62 12.94
C ASP A 334 5.50 28.58 13.89
N MET A 335 4.84 27.43 14.11
CA MET A 335 5.40 26.26 14.81
C MET A 335 6.26 25.35 13.91
N ASN A 336 6.54 25.76 12.67
CA ASN A 336 7.23 24.95 11.65
C ASN A 336 6.56 23.59 11.41
N LEU A 337 5.22 23.55 11.42
CA LEU A 337 4.40 22.41 11.04
C LEU A 337 3.72 22.67 9.69
N LYS A 338 3.41 21.60 8.97
CA LYS A 338 2.61 21.59 7.74
C LYS A 338 1.22 21.05 8.05
N LEU A 339 0.20 21.59 7.36
CA LEU A 339 -1.16 21.06 7.45
C LEU A 339 -1.52 20.20 6.23
N MET A 340 -1.91 18.96 6.48
CA MET A 340 -2.63 18.11 5.53
C MET A 340 -4.12 18.09 5.86
N VAL A 341 -5.00 18.08 4.85
CA VAL A 341 -6.46 18.09 5.05
C VAL A 341 -7.15 16.99 4.22
N SER A 342 -8.07 16.25 4.85
CA SER A 342 -8.93 15.22 4.24
C SER A 342 -9.87 15.79 3.19
N ILE A 343 -9.98 15.15 2.03
CA ILE A 343 -10.87 15.50 0.92
C ILE A 343 -11.43 14.24 0.27
N TRP A 344 -12.71 14.25 -0.08
CA TRP A 344 -13.43 13.07 -0.55
C TRP A 344 -14.07 13.32 -1.94
N PRO A 345 -14.10 12.31 -2.84
CA PRO A 345 -14.77 12.41 -4.13
C PRO A 345 -16.30 12.37 -4.02
N SER A 346 -16.84 11.82 -2.92
CA SER A 346 -18.23 12.04 -2.50
C SER A 346 -18.40 13.49 -2.07
N ILE A 347 -19.31 14.23 -2.71
CA ILE A 347 -19.60 15.65 -2.44
C ILE A 347 -21.05 15.82 -1.99
N GLY A 348 -21.25 16.52 -0.88
CA GLY A 348 -22.53 16.87 -0.27
C GLY A 348 -23.37 17.81 -1.12
N ASP A 349 -24.68 17.55 -1.19
CA ASP A 349 -25.62 18.20 -2.09
C ASP A 349 -25.78 19.71 -1.86
N ASP A 350 -25.65 20.20 -0.63
CA ASP A 350 -25.84 21.61 -0.27
C ASP A 350 -24.57 22.47 -0.44
N THR A 351 -23.61 22.04 -1.27
CA THR A 351 -22.32 22.72 -1.47
C THR A 351 -22.23 23.46 -2.81
N ALA A 352 -21.48 24.57 -2.84
CA ALA A 352 -21.21 25.29 -4.10
C ALA A 352 -20.49 24.42 -5.14
N LEU A 353 -19.66 23.48 -4.67
CA LEU A 353 -18.99 22.46 -5.48
C LEU A 353 -19.99 21.48 -6.11
N ALA A 354 -20.93 20.94 -5.33
CA ALA A 354 -22.01 20.09 -5.82
C ALA A 354 -22.90 20.78 -6.86
N HIS A 355 -23.31 22.02 -6.61
CA HIS A 355 -24.12 22.79 -7.55
C HIS A 355 -23.41 23.03 -8.90
N GLU A 356 -22.09 23.32 -8.87
CA GLU A 356 -21.31 23.52 -10.10
C GLU A 356 -21.06 22.20 -10.87
N LEU A 357 -20.91 21.08 -10.16
CA LEU A 357 -20.82 19.75 -10.78
C LEU A 357 -22.16 19.30 -11.38
N ASP A 358 -23.28 19.51 -10.68
CA ASP A 358 -24.61 19.12 -11.14
C ASP A 358 -25.08 19.97 -12.34
N ALA A 359 -24.66 21.24 -12.42
CA ALA A 359 -24.86 22.08 -13.61
C ALA A 359 -24.20 21.51 -14.89
N HIS A 360 -23.26 20.57 -14.75
CA HIS A 360 -22.66 19.80 -15.83
C HIS A 360 -23.05 18.32 -15.84
N GLY A 361 -23.91 17.87 -14.92
CA GLY A 361 -24.31 16.46 -14.76
C GLY A 361 -23.22 15.54 -14.21
N LEU A 362 -22.22 16.07 -13.49
CA LEU A 362 -20.98 15.38 -13.14
C LEU A 362 -20.98 14.76 -11.72
N ARG A 363 -22.13 14.33 -11.19
CA ARG A 363 -22.22 13.49 -9.99
C ARG A 363 -23.17 12.32 -10.19
N PHE A 364 -22.77 11.13 -9.75
CA PHE A 364 -23.55 9.89 -9.91
C PHE A 364 -24.72 9.84 -8.91
N LYS A 365 -25.82 9.18 -9.28
CA LYS A 365 -27.06 9.20 -8.50
C LYS A 365 -27.01 8.51 -7.12
N PRO A 366 -26.30 7.38 -6.92
CA PRO A 366 -26.24 6.72 -5.61
C PRO A 366 -25.65 7.63 -4.53
N LEU A 367 -26.33 7.65 -3.37
CA LEU A 367 -25.96 8.47 -2.22
C LEU A 367 -24.89 7.76 -1.39
N HIS A 368 -23.91 8.53 -0.92
CA HIS A 368 -22.77 8.06 -0.14
C HIS A 368 -23.20 7.32 1.14
N TRP A 369 -22.56 6.18 1.43
CA TRP A 369 -23.00 5.26 2.46
C TRP A 369 -23.02 5.84 3.87
N ILE A 370 -22.08 6.74 4.20
CA ILE A 370 -22.08 7.45 5.49
C ILE A 370 -23.17 8.54 5.46
N SER A 371 -22.97 9.57 4.64
CA SER A 371 -23.71 10.83 4.75
C SER A 371 -25.17 10.74 4.31
N LYS A 372 -25.52 9.88 3.34
CA LYS A 372 -26.82 9.87 2.64
C LYS A 372 -27.22 11.19 1.94
N HIS A 373 -26.45 12.27 2.07
CA HIS A 373 -26.65 13.57 1.44
C HIS A 373 -25.49 13.98 0.49
N ALA A 374 -24.67 13.01 0.08
CA ALA A 374 -23.50 13.23 -0.78
C ALA A 374 -23.48 12.26 -1.97
N ARG A 375 -22.85 12.67 -3.07
CA ARG A 375 -22.75 11.92 -4.34
C ARG A 375 -21.35 12.00 -4.91
N VAL A 376 -20.81 10.88 -5.42
CA VAL A 376 -19.46 10.85 -6.04
C VAL A 376 -19.43 11.66 -7.33
N TYR A 377 -18.40 12.49 -7.50
CA TYR A 377 -18.19 13.25 -8.74
C TYR A 377 -17.47 12.44 -9.83
N ASP A 378 -17.72 12.79 -11.08
CA ASP A 378 -17.04 12.18 -12.23
C ASP A 378 -15.60 12.71 -12.40
N ALA A 379 -14.64 12.00 -11.82
CA ALA A 379 -13.21 12.26 -11.99
C ALA A 379 -12.67 11.87 -13.38
N TYR A 380 -13.39 11.08 -14.18
CA TYR A 380 -12.98 10.82 -15.55
C TYR A 380 -13.23 12.05 -16.45
N SER A 381 -14.21 12.89 -16.11
CA SER A 381 -14.44 14.18 -16.75
C SER A 381 -13.30 15.18 -16.48
N PRO A 382 -12.60 15.70 -17.50
CA PRO A 382 -11.64 16.80 -17.33
C PRO A 382 -12.29 18.09 -16.82
N ILE A 383 -13.59 18.27 -17.07
CA ILE A 383 -14.39 19.38 -16.52
C ILE A 383 -14.62 19.16 -15.02
N GLY A 384 -15.01 17.95 -14.62
CA GLY A 384 -15.23 17.57 -13.22
C GLY A 384 -13.98 17.77 -12.37
N ARG A 385 -12.82 17.28 -12.85
CA ARG A 385 -11.52 17.49 -12.19
C ARG A 385 -11.14 18.97 -12.03
N ARG A 386 -11.40 19.80 -13.05
CA ARG A 386 -11.15 21.25 -12.98
C ARG A 386 -12.07 21.96 -11.96
N ILE A 387 -13.34 21.57 -11.90
CA ILE A 387 -14.30 22.11 -10.91
C ILE A 387 -13.90 21.67 -9.49
N TYR A 388 -13.58 20.39 -9.30
CA TYR A 388 -13.12 19.87 -8.02
C TYR A 388 -11.87 20.60 -7.51
N PHE A 389 -10.85 20.76 -8.36
CA PHE A 389 -9.65 21.52 -8.01
C PHE A 389 -9.93 23.00 -7.72
N LYS A 390 -10.82 23.66 -8.48
CA LYS A 390 -11.20 25.08 -8.25
C LYS A 390 -11.65 25.32 -6.81
N HIS A 391 -12.51 24.46 -6.28
CA HIS A 391 -13.02 24.57 -4.90
C HIS A 391 -11.99 24.13 -3.86
N ILE A 392 -11.19 23.09 -4.12
CA ILE A 392 -10.02 22.73 -3.27
C ILE A 392 -9.07 23.93 -3.13
N LYS A 393 -8.78 24.63 -4.23
CA LYS A 393 -7.87 25.78 -4.20
C LYS A 393 -8.42 26.91 -3.34
N SER A 394 -9.63 27.41 -3.61
CA SER A 394 -10.21 28.54 -2.89
C SER A 394 -10.57 28.22 -1.42
N GLY A 395 -10.92 26.96 -1.16
CA GLY A 395 -11.35 26.45 0.15
C GLY A 395 -10.20 26.08 1.08
N LEU A 396 -9.13 25.48 0.56
CA LEU A 396 -8.04 24.87 1.34
C LEU A 396 -6.68 25.50 1.02
N LEU A 397 -6.21 25.41 -0.23
CA LEU A 397 -4.84 25.82 -0.59
C LEU A 397 -4.63 27.33 -0.43
N ASP A 398 -5.64 28.14 -0.76
CA ASP A 398 -5.66 29.60 -0.56
C ASP A 398 -5.88 30.00 0.92
N LYS A 399 -6.06 29.03 1.83
CA LYS A 399 -5.94 29.22 3.29
C LYS A 399 -4.56 28.81 3.82
N GLY A 400 -3.69 28.29 2.94
CA GLY A 400 -2.32 27.89 3.22
C GLY A 400 -2.10 26.39 3.43
N VAL A 401 -3.13 25.53 3.26
CA VAL A 401 -3.01 24.07 3.37
C VAL A 401 -1.89 23.55 2.46
N ASP A 402 -0.99 22.74 2.99
CA ASP A 402 0.23 22.32 2.30
C ASP A 402 0.08 20.99 1.54
N ALA A 403 -0.83 20.11 1.99
CA ALA A 403 -1.03 18.79 1.39
C ALA A 403 -2.50 18.34 1.48
N LEU A 404 -2.86 17.41 0.59
CA LEU A 404 -4.22 16.87 0.48
C LEU A 404 -4.23 15.39 0.85
N TRP A 405 -5.29 14.94 1.52
CA TRP A 405 -5.52 13.55 1.84
C TRP A 405 -6.81 13.09 1.16
N MET A 406 -6.68 12.39 0.05
CA MET A 406 -7.77 11.90 -0.79
C MET A 406 -8.24 10.54 -0.29
N ASP A 407 -9.42 10.51 0.31
CA ASP A 407 -10.03 9.29 0.85
C ASP A 407 -11.22 8.81 -0.02
N GLY A 408 -11.69 7.58 0.18
CA GLY A 408 -12.78 6.98 -0.62
C GLY A 408 -12.46 6.78 -2.11
N THR A 409 -11.17 6.75 -2.48
CA THR A 409 -10.65 6.82 -3.86
C THR A 409 -10.86 5.57 -4.72
N GLU A 410 -11.42 4.52 -4.11
CA GLU A 410 -11.85 3.26 -4.73
C GLU A 410 -13.22 3.42 -5.41
N ILE A 411 -13.86 4.58 -5.19
CA ILE A 411 -15.27 4.90 -5.38
C ILE A 411 -16.13 4.35 -4.23
N GLU A 412 -16.00 4.93 -3.04
CA GLU A 412 -16.99 4.70 -1.98
C GLU A 412 -18.35 5.30 -2.37
N VAL A 413 -19.32 4.41 -2.59
CA VAL A 413 -20.73 4.75 -2.88
C VAL A 413 -21.68 4.08 -1.89
N SER A 414 -22.06 2.81 -2.10
CA SER A 414 -23.09 2.12 -1.30
C SER A 414 -22.58 1.50 0.01
N SER A 415 -21.25 1.35 0.18
CA SER A 415 -20.60 0.76 1.36
C SER A 415 -19.19 1.34 1.56
N ALA A 416 -18.53 0.97 2.66
CA ALA A 416 -17.12 1.25 2.95
C ALA A 416 -16.11 0.54 2.02
N MET A 417 -16.58 -0.13 0.96
CA MET A 417 -15.78 -0.77 -0.10
C MET A 417 -14.70 -1.76 0.38
N TRP A 418 -14.97 -2.50 1.45
CA TRP A 418 -14.09 -3.56 1.97
C TRP A 418 -14.14 -4.86 1.14
N ASN A 419 -15.28 -5.20 0.55
CA ASN A 419 -15.51 -6.48 -0.12
C ASN A 419 -15.53 -6.29 -1.64
N ALA A 420 -14.53 -6.86 -2.31
CA ALA A 420 -14.38 -6.73 -3.77
C ALA A 420 -15.65 -7.09 -4.58
N ALA A 421 -16.52 -8.00 -4.11
CA ALA A 421 -17.77 -8.32 -4.79
C ALA A 421 -18.82 -7.21 -4.67
N ASP A 422 -18.92 -6.56 -3.51
CA ASP A 422 -19.74 -5.37 -3.30
C ASP A 422 -19.21 -4.21 -4.15
N ASN A 423 -17.89 -3.99 -4.16
CA ASN A 423 -17.24 -2.95 -4.98
C ASN A 423 -17.50 -3.14 -6.48
N ILE A 424 -17.39 -4.38 -6.99
CA ILE A 424 -17.74 -4.71 -8.37
C ILE A 424 -19.20 -4.33 -8.66
N ARG A 425 -20.14 -4.73 -7.80
CA ARG A 425 -21.57 -4.49 -7.99
C ARG A 425 -21.88 -2.99 -7.97
N ASP A 426 -21.45 -2.31 -6.92
CA ASP A 426 -21.88 -0.95 -6.61
C ASP A 426 -21.23 0.08 -7.54
N THR A 427 -19.96 -0.10 -7.91
CA THR A 427 -19.30 0.76 -8.91
C THR A 427 -19.88 0.55 -10.30
N LYS A 428 -20.23 -0.69 -10.70
CA LYS A 428 -20.94 -0.93 -11.98
C LYS A 428 -22.36 -0.35 -11.97
N ALA A 429 -23.03 -0.31 -10.82
CA ALA A 429 -24.36 0.29 -10.66
C ALA A 429 -24.40 1.82 -10.88
N LEU A 430 -23.24 2.50 -10.91
CA LEU A 430 -23.12 3.91 -11.33
C LEU A 430 -23.34 4.10 -12.85
N GLY A 431 -23.29 3.03 -13.64
CA GLY A 431 -23.51 3.06 -15.09
C GLY A 431 -22.31 3.58 -15.86
N SER A 432 -22.38 4.80 -16.39
CA SER A 432 -21.34 5.38 -17.25
C SER A 432 -20.81 6.71 -16.74
N ASN A 433 -19.49 6.86 -16.82
CA ASN A 433 -18.75 8.10 -16.64
C ASN A 433 -18.37 8.71 -18.00
N ALA A 434 -17.67 9.86 -18.01
CA ALA A 434 -17.29 10.61 -19.21
C ALA A 434 -16.43 9.83 -20.24
N LEU A 435 -15.84 8.68 -19.89
CA LEU A 435 -15.11 7.81 -20.83
C LEU A 435 -15.88 6.55 -21.23
N GLY A 436 -16.96 6.20 -20.51
CA GLY A 436 -17.84 5.07 -20.78
C GLY A 436 -18.29 4.33 -19.52
N ASP A 437 -18.79 3.11 -19.71
CA ASP A 437 -19.33 2.26 -18.64
C ASP A 437 -18.27 1.87 -17.58
N PHE A 438 -18.64 1.86 -16.29
CA PHE A 438 -17.74 1.51 -15.19
C PHE A 438 -17.23 0.07 -15.23
N THR A 439 -17.88 -0.86 -15.94
CA THR A 439 -17.33 -2.21 -16.21
C THR A 439 -16.06 -2.15 -17.06
N ARG A 440 -15.87 -1.07 -17.85
CA ARG A 440 -14.64 -0.81 -18.61
C ARG A 440 -13.60 -0.06 -17.80
N TYR A 441 -14.01 0.84 -16.92
CA TYR A 441 -13.16 1.74 -16.13
C TYR A 441 -13.43 1.60 -14.62
N LEU A 442 -13.23 0.38 -14.11
CA LEU A 442 -13.54 0.02 -12.72
C LEU A 442 -12.46 0.55 -11.77
N ASN A 443 -11.20 0.21 -12.05
CA ASN A 443 -10.09 0.38 -11.11
C ASN A 443 -9.27 1.69 -11.14
N PRO A 444 -9.22 2.52 -12.21
CA PRO A 444 -8.26 3.64 -12.30
C PRO A 444 -8.78 4.97 -11.74
N TYR A 445 -9.85 4.99 -10.93
CA TYR A 445 -10.44 6.22 -10.40
C TYR A 445 -9.44 7.03 -9.56
N SER A 446 -8.68 6.35 -8.68
CA SER A 446 -7.61 6.93 -7.86
C SER A 446 -6.52 7.64 -8.68
N LEU A 447 -6.19 7.13 -9.88
CA LEU A 447 -5.28 7.79 -10.80
C LEU A 447 -5.88 9.08 -11.38
N VAL A 448 -7.11 9.03 -11.93
CA VAL A 448 -7.67 10.23 -12.57
C VAL A 448 -7.99 11.33 -11.55
N THR A 449 -8.47 10.98 -10.36
CA THR A 449 -8.78 11.98 -9.32
C THR A 449 -7.51 12.68 -8.80
N THR A 450 -6.44 11.93 -8.49
CA THR A 450 -5.15 12.52 -8.08
C THR A 450 -4.45 13.28 -9.21
N GLN A 451 -4.62 12.86 -10.47
CA GLN A 451 -4.16 13.64 -11.63
C GLN A 451 -4.85 15.02 -11.68
N GLY A 452 -6.14 15.09 -11.30
CA GLY A 452 -6.89 16.34 -11.23
C GLY A 452 -6.37 17.35 -10.20
N THR A 453 -5.99 16.89 -8.99
CA THR A 453 -5.41 17.75 -7.96
C THR A 453 -3.97 18.16 -8.31
N TYR A 454 -3.17 17.22 -8.82
CA TYR A 454 -1.80 17.46 -9.28
C TYR A 454 -1.72 18.50 -10.40
N ASP A 455 -2.47 18.29 -11.50
CA ASP A 455 -2.46 19.18 -12.66
C ASP A 455 -2.89 20.61 -12.27
N GLY A 456 -3.92 20.71 -11.42
CA GLY A 456 -4.43 22.00 -10.94
C GLY A 456 -3.44 22.75 -10.04
N GLN A 457 -2.79 22.05 -9.09
CA GLN A 457 -1.82 22.67 -8.20
C GLN A 457 -0.56 23.08 -8.97
N ARG A 458 -0.04 22.23 -9.87
CA ARG A 458 1.07 22.54 -10.79
C ARG A 458 0.77 23.74 -11.71
N ALA A 459 -0.49 23.92 -12.10
CA ALA A 459 -0.92 25.06 -12.93
C ALA A 459 -1.11 26.37 -12.14
N THR A 460 -1.03 26.34 -10.80
CA THR A 460 -1.34 27.52 -9.95
C THR A 460 -0.30 27.80 -8.85
N SER A 461 0.69 26.94 -8.65
CA SER A 461 1.77 27.12 -7.67
C SER A 461 3.05 26.38 -8.09
N ASP A 462 4.21 26.93 -7.72
CA ASP A 462 5.50 26.23 -7.86
C ASP A 462 5.83 25.36 -6.63
N LYS A 463 5.04 25.44 -5.53
CA LYS A 463 5.15 24.51 -4.38
C LYS A 463 4.96 23.07 -4.85
N ARG A 464 5.72 22.14 -4.25
CA ARG A 464 5.56 20.70 -4.49
C ARG A 464 4.15 20.26 -4.11
N VAL A 465 3.54 19.47 -4.99
CA VAL A 465 2.31 18.73 -4.66
C VAL A 465 2.71 17.59 -3.73
N PHE A 466 1.91 17.36 -2.69
CA PHE A 466 1.92 16.11 -1.95
C PHE A 466 0.48 15.69 -1.66
N THR A 467 0.13 14.47 -2.11
CA THR A 467 -1.19 13.88 -1.91
C THR A 467 -1.05 12.52 -1.25
N LEU A 468 -1.81 12.27 -0.20
CA LEU A 468 -2.03 10.93 0.36
C LEU A 468 -3.33 10.37 -0.24
N THR A 469 -3.36 9.14 -0.76
CA THR A 469 -4.53 8.55 -1.47
C THR A 469 -4.79 7.12 -1.01
N ARG A 470 -6.05 6.68 -0.80
CA ARG A 470 -6.28 5.35 -0.20
C ARG A 470 -5.95 4.23 -1.18
N SER A 471 -6.43 4.38 -2.40
CA SER A 471 -6.07 3.57 -3.55
C SER A 471 -4.99 4.26 -4.39
N ALA A 472 -4.21 3.44 -5.11
CA ALA A 472 -3.41 3.85 -6.26
C ALA A 472 -3.69 2.91 -7.44
N TRP A 473 -3.23 3.30 -8.62
CA TRP A 473 -3.26 2.49 -9.84
C TRP A 473 -1.95 2.73 -10.61
N ALA A 474 -1.69 1.98 -11.69
CA ALA A 474 -0.47 2.17 -12.47
C ALA A 474 -0.37 3.60 -13.02
N GLY A 475 0.78 4.27 -12.80
CA GLY A 475 1.01 5.67 -13.15
C GLY A 475 0.73 6.68 -12.03
N ALA A 476 0.16 6.27 -10.89
CA ALA A 476 -0.19 7.19 -9.79
C ALA A 476 1.04 7.92 -9.20
N GLN A 477 2.24 7.34 -9.28
CA GLN A 477 3.45 8.00 -8.81
C GLN A 477 3.72 9.37 -9.46
N ARG A 478 3.21 9.62 -10.68
CA ARG A 478 3.43 10.89 -11.40
C ARG A 478 2.58 12.05 -10.89
N THR A 479 1.50 11.76 -10.16
CA THR A 479 0.55 12.76 -9.62
C THR A 479 0.97 13.26 -8.24
N ALA A 480 2.23 12.99 -7.85
CA ALA A 480 2.78 13.20 -6.52
C ALA A 480 1.96 12.55 -5.39
N ALA A 481 1.27 11.44 -5.70
CA ALA A 481 0.43 10.70 -4.78
C ALA A 481 1.21 9.55 -4.10
N ALA A 482 1.11 9.46 -2.78
CA ALA A 482 1.55 8.33 -1.96
C ALA A 482 0.31 7.57 -1.45
N SER A 483 0.35 6.24 -1.45
CA SER A 483 -0.81 5.44 -1.00
C SER A 483 -0.72 4.98 0.45
N TRP A 484 -1.84 4.63 1.08
CA TRP A 484 -1.84 3.88 2.36
C TRP A 484 -2.73 2.65 2.35
N SER A 485 -2.48 1.72 3.27
CA SER A 485 -3.14 0.41 3.38
C SER A 485 -4.65 0.39 3.65
N GLY A 486 -5.34 1.53 3.68
CA GLY A 486 -6.71 1.64 4.15
C GLY A 486 -6.90 1.38 5.64
N ASP A 487 -8.16 1.19 6.04
CA ASP A 487 -8.68 1.29 7.40
C ASP A 487 -8.38 0.03 8.26
N ILE A 488 -7.13 -0.43 8.23
CA ILE A 488 -6.68 -1.73 8.75
C ILE A 488 -6.97 -1.98 10.25
N TYR A 489 -7.44 -3.17 10.61
CA TYR A 489 -7.59 -3.58 12.02
C TYR A 489 -6.24 -3.82 12.71
N ALA A 490 -6.10 -3.32 13.94
CA ALA A 490 -4.95 -3.60 14.79
C ALA A 490 -4.83 -5.10 15.11
N SER A 491 -3.82 -5.78 14.57
CA SER A 491 -3.41 -7.12 15.01
C SER A 491 -1.98 -7.43 14.56
N TRP A 492 -1.32 -8.40 15.19
CA TRP A 492 0.00 -8.89 14.77
C TRP A 492 -0.01 -9.51 13.36
N LYS A 493 -1.13 -10.14 12.94
CA LYS A 493 -1.32 -10.62 11.57
C LYS A 493 -1.36 -9.45 10.59
N THR A 494 -2.16 -8.44 10.89
CA THR A 494 -2.29 -7.23 10.07
C THR A 494 -0.97 -6.50 9.94
N PHE A 495 -0.18 -6.44 11.02
CA PHE A 495 1.16 -5.87 11.00
C PHE A 495 2.10 -6.64 10.07
N LYS A 496 2.12 -7.99 10.11
CA LYS A 496 2.90 -8.79 9.14
C LYS A 496 2.50 -8.49 7.69
N GLN A 497 1.19 -8.42 7.40
CA GLN A 497 0.67 -8.11 6.07
C GLN A 497 1.16 -6.73 5.54
N GLN A 498 1.48 -5.77 6.41
CA GLN A 498 2.03 -4.47 5.99
C GLN A 498 3.43 -4.57 5.38
N ILE A 499 4.23 -5.58 5.74
CA ILE A 499 5.60 -5.74 5.24
C ILE A 499 5.54 -6.23 3.80
N ALA A 500 4.88 -7.37 3.58
CA ALA A 500 4.68 -7.98 2.26
C ALA A 500 3.90 -7.04 1.32
N GLY A 501 2.78 -6.48 1.77
CA GLY A 501 1.99 -5.53 0.96
C GLY A 501 2.73 -4.23 0.65
N GLY A 502 3.55 -3.72 1.57
CA GLY A 502 4.35 -2.51 1.35
C GLY A 502 5.45 -2.69 0.29
N VAL A 503 6.13 -3.85 0.28
CA VAL A 503 7.09 -4.17 -0.80
C VAL A 503 6.40 -4.43 -2.14
N ASP A 504 5.21 -5.04 -2.16
CA ASP A 504 4.47 -5.27 -3.39
C ASP A 504 3.86 -4.00 -4.00
N VAL A 505 3.46 -3.01 -3.21
CA VAL A 505 3.12 -1.68 -3.74
C VAL A 505 4.36 -1.02 -4.35
N THR A 506 5.47 -0.99 -3.63
CA THR A 506 6.66 -0.22 -4.04
C THR A 506 7.43 -0.83 -5.21
N VAL A 507 7.49 -2.16 -5.32
CA VAL A 507 8.14 -2.87 -6.43
C VAL A 507 7.42 -2.69 -7.77
N THR A 508 6.12 -2.38 -7.79
CA THR A 508 5.37 -2.05 -9.03
C THR A 508 5.83 -0.76 -9.69
N GLY A 509 6.64 0.05 -8.98
CA GLY A 509 7.04 1.38 -9.40
C GLY A 509 6.24 2.51 -8.77
N ASN A 510 5.47 2.27 -7.70
CA ASN A 510 4.83 3.32 -6.89
C ASN A 510 5.63 3.55 -5.59
N PRO A 511 6.63 4.46 -5.58
CA PRO A 511 7.76 4.40 -4.62
C PRO A 511 7.44 4.93 -3.22
N TYR A 512 6.27 5.56 -3.05
CA TYR A 512 5.85 6.21 -1.82
C TYR A 512 4.55 5.60 -1.31
N TRP A 513 4.61 4.99 -0.13
CA TRP A 513 3.53 4.25 0.52
C TRP A 513 3.64 4.40 2.05
N THR A 514 2.53 4.20 2.76
CA THR A 514 2.46 4.19 4.22
C THR A 514 1.28 3.35 4.74
N GLN A 515 1.02 3.37 6.04
CA GLN A 515 -0.06 2.64 6.70
C GLN A 515 -0.45 3.34 8.00
N ASP A 516 -1.50 2.85 8.66
CA ASP A 516 -1.98 3.37 9.94
C ASP A 516 -1.23 2.71 11.10
N THR A 517 -0.18 3.38 11.59
CA THR A 517 0.72 2.82 12.60
C THR A 517 -0.03 2.53 13.91
N GLY A 518 -0.16 1.25 14.24
CA GLY A 518 -0.95 0.75 15.38
C GLY A 518 -2.35 0.23 15.00
N GLY A 519 -2.75 0.34 13.74
CA GLY A 519 -4.07 0.01 13.22
C GLY A 519 -5.06 1.19 13.27
N PHE A 520 -5.95 1.25 12.28
CA PHE A 520 -7.08 2.18 12.24
C PHE A 520 -8.11 1.81 13.32
N PHE A 521 -8.64 0.59 13.28
CA PHE A 521 -9.57 0.05 14.26
C PHE A 521 -8.83 -0.71 15.38
N VAL A 522 -9.07 -0.33 16.63
CA VAL A 522 -8.44 -0.94 17.83
C VAL A 522 -9.46 -1.77 18.63
N THR A 523 -10.37 -2.46 17.93
CA THR A 523 -11.48 -3.23 18.54
C THR A 523 -11.03 -4.51 19.24
N GLN A 524 -9.94 -5.15 18.76
CA GLN A 524 -9.44 -6.42 19.31
C GLN A 524 -8.69 -6.28 20.65
N PHE A 525 -8.57 -5.06 21.18
CA PHE A 525 -7.80 -4.75 22.40
C PHE A 525 -8.68 -4.01 23.41
N PRO A 526 -9.39 -4.74 24.31
CA PRO A 526 -10.27 -4.14 25.31
C PRO A 526 -9.52 -3.11 26.17
N GLY A 527 -10.09 -1.91 26.30
CA GLY A 527 -9.45 -0.76 26.96
C GLY A 527 -8.57 0.11 26.04
N GLY A 528 -8.44 -0.22 24.75
CA GLY A 528 -7.84 0.67 23.76
C GLY A 528 -6.37 1.00 24.05
N GLU A 529 -6.03 2.29 24.15
CA GLU A 529 -4.68 2.74 24.52
C GLU A 529 -4.26 2.38 25.95
N GLN A 530 -5.20 1.90 26.78
CA GLN A 530 -4.90 1.32 28.09
C GLN A 530 -4.46 -0.16 28.03
N ASN A 531 -4.63 -0.83 26.89
CA ASN A 531 -4.30 -2.24 26.74
C ASN A 531 -2.79 -2.46 26.46
N PRO A 532 -2.04 -3.17 27.32
CA PRO A 532 -0.59 -3.33 27.16
C PRO A 532 -0.20 -4.15 25.93
N GLU A 533 -1.06 -5.03 25.43
CA GLU A 533 -0.81 -5.78 24.18
C GLU A 533 -0.85 -4.87 22.96
N TRP A 534 -1.80 -3.93 22.93
CA TRP A 534 -1.86 -2.92 21.88
C TRP A 534 -0.70 -1.94 21.96
N ARG A 535 -0.30 -1.51 23.16
CA ARG A 535 0.85 -0.61 23.34
C ARG A 535 2.16 -1.23 22.82
N GLU A 536 2.38 -2.52 23.08
CA GLU A 536 3.51 -3.27 22.53
C GLU A 536 3.43 -3.37 21.01
N LEU A 537 2.26 -3.73 20.47
CA LEU A 537 2.00 -3.78 19.03
C LEU A 537 2.29 -2.41 18.38
N TYR A 538 1.79 -1.32 18.94
CA TYR A 538 1.98 0.05 18.46
C TYR A 538 3.45 0.47 18.47
N ALA A 539 4.22 0.16 19.52
CA ALA A 539 5.66 0.40 19.58
C ALA A 539 6.42 -0.34 18.46
N ARG A 540 6.13 -1.64 18.24
CA ARG A 540 6.74 -2.40 17.14
C ARG A 540 6.32 -1.89 15.76
N TRP A 541 5.08 -1.44 15.62
CA TRP A 541 4.58 -0.85 14.39
C TRP A 541 5.25 0.50 14.08
N ALA A 542 5.53 1.31 15.09
CA ALA A 542 6.25 2.58 14.94
C ALA A 542 7.73 2.37 14.58
N GLN A 543 8.36 1.32 15.12
CA GLN A 543 9.70 0.88 14.71
C GLN A 543 9.75 0.55 13.20
N PHE A 544 8.75 -0.16 12.68
CA PHE A 544 8.59 -0.38 11.24
C PHE A 544 8.34 0.92 10.47
N ALA A 545 7.41 1.75 10.93
CA ALA A 545 6.98 2.98 10.24
C ALA A 545 8.13 3.98 9.97
N ALA A 546 9.18 3.99 10.81
CA ALA A 546 10.39 4.78 10.56
C ALA A 546 11.12 4.41 9.25
N PHE A 547 10.91 3.19 8.73
CA PHE A 547 11.47 2.66 7.49
C PHE A 547 10.44 2.50 6.37
N ASN A 548 9.20 2.99 6.56
CA ASN A 548 8.27 3.15 5.46
C ASN A 548 8.67 4.37 4.61
N PRO A 549 8.29 4.47 3.32
CA PRO A 549 8.57 5.66 2.54
C PRO A 549 8.07 6.96 3.19
N ILE A 550 6.86 6.96 3.74
CA ILE A 550 6.29 8.04 4.58
C ILE A 550 5.98 7.48 5.97
N MET A 551 6.35 8.18 7.05
CA MET A 551 6.09 7.76 8.44
C MET A 551 4.84 8.48 8.99
N ARG A 552 3.75 7.73 9.25
CA ARG A 552 2.45 8.30 9.69
C ARG A 552 1.82 7.50 10.82
N ILE A 553 1.30 8.21 11.82
CA ILE A 553 0.47 7.70 12.91
C ILE A 553 -0.98 8.12 12.61
N HIS A 554 -1.94 7.19 12.65
CA HIS A 554 -3.36 7.44 12.36
C HIS A 554 -4.28 6.34 12.95
N GLY A 555 -5.59 6.61 12.97
CA GLY A 555 -6.67 5.66 13.25
C GLY A 555 -7.84 6.28 14.04
N THR A 556 -8.87 5.48 14.30
CA THR A 556 -10.05 5.79 15.13
C THR A 556 -9.97 5.06 16.49
N SER A 557 -11.10 4.94 17.22
CA SER A 557 -11.34 4.22 18.48
C SER A 557 -10.55 4.66 19.73
N VAL A 558 -9.32 5.15 19.61
CA VAL A 558 -8.38 5.41 20.71
C VAL A 558 -7.61 6.71 20.53
N GLU A 559 -7.09 7.25 21.63
CA GLU A 559 -6.09 8.30 21.61
C GLU A 559 -4.70 7.68 21.38
N ARG A 560 -3.85 8.27 20.52
CA ARG A 560 -2.59 7.62 20.06
C ARG A 560 -1.36 8.53 20.03
N GLU A 561 -1.53 9.81 20.36
CA GLU A 561 -0.49 10.82 20.44
C GLU A 561 0.65 10.33 21.35
N PRO A 562 1.90 10.22 20.88
CA PRO A 562 2.99 9.57 21.63
C PRO A 562 3.20 10.10 23.04
N TYR A 563 2.97 11.39 23.28
CA TYR A 563 3.14 12.01 24.60
C TYR A 563 2.27 11.39 25.70
N LEU A 564 1.12 10.78 25.36
CA LEU A 564 0.26 10.08 26.32
C LEU A 564 1.00 8.93 27.02
N PHE A 565 1.91 8.26 26.30
CA PHE A 565 2.65 7.13 26.84
C PHE A 565 3.75 7.54 27.83
N LYS A 566 4.09 8.84 27.96
CA LYS A 566 4.98 9.32 29.03
C LYS A 566 4.54 8.90 30.43
N THR A 567 3.23 8.84 30.66
CA THR A 567 2.63 8.42 31.93
C THR A 567 2.00 7.03 31.85
N LEU A 568 1.39 6.68 30.71
CA LEU A 568 0.73 5.38 30.54
C LEU A 568 1.72 4.20 30.42
N ASP A 569 2.83 4.39 29.71
CA ASP A 569 3.85 3.36 29.47
C ASP A 569 5.20 3.98 29.01
N PRO A 570 6.11 4.32 29.96
CA PRO A 570 7.36 5.00 29.64
C PRO A 570 8.30 4.23 28.69
N ALA A 571 8.21 2.90 28.65
CA ALA A 571 9.04 2.07 27.76
C ALA A 571 8.54 2.14 26.32
N VAL A 572 7.22 2.12 26.13
CA VAL A 572 6.58 2.39 24.83
C VAL A 572 6.86 3.81 24.39
N TYR A 573 6.75 4.83 25.27
CA TYR A 573 7.12 6.20 24.92
C TYR A 573 8.56 6.34 24.41
N ALA A 574 9.53 5.71 25.09
CA ALA A 574 10.92 5.71 24.65
C ALA A 574 11.08 5.08 23.25
N SER A 575 10.43 3.93 23.01
CA SER A 575 10.48 3.25 21.70
C SER A 575 9.83 4.07 20.57
N LEU A 576 8.71 4.75 20.83
CA LEU A 576 8.09 5.69 19.89
C LEU A 576 9.01 6.88 19.58
N LEU A 577 9.59 7.50 20.62
CA LEU A 577 10.44 8.68 20.52
C LEU A 577 11.77 8.38 19.80
N ASP A 578 12.41 7.25 20.09
CA ASP A 578 13.66 6.89 19.45
C ASP A 578 13.47 6.36 18.01
N SER A 579 12.32 5.75 17.70
CA SER A 579 11.91 5.46 16.31
C SER A 579 11.75 6.75 15.50
N ALA A 580 11.07 7.76 16.06
CA ALA A 580 10.99 9.09 15.44
C ALA A 580 12.38 9.73 15.31
N ARG A 581 13.19 9.80 16.38
CA ARG A 581 14.53 10.39 16.31
C ARG A 581 15.44 9.70 15.29
N LEU A 582 15.36 8.38 15.13
CA LEU A 582 16.09 7.66 14.09
C LEU A 582 15.61 8.05 12.68
N ARG A 583 14.30 8.23 12.47
CA ARG A 583 13.76 8.76 11.21
C ARG A 583 14.35 10.13 10.86
N TYR A 584 14.33 11.07 11.81
CA TYR A 584 14.87 12.42 11.60
C TYR A 584 16.40 12.42 11.40
N ARG A 585 17.12 11.61 12.17
CA ARG A 585 18.56 11.38 11.98
C ARG A 585 18.86 10.79 10.60
N LEU A 586 18.00 9.96 10.02
CA LEU A 586 18.16 9.41 8.67
C LEU A 586 17.71 10.35 7.53
N LEU A 587 17.22 11.57 7.80
CA LEU A 587 16.73 12.46 6.74
C LEU A 587 17.72 12.71 5.58
N PRO A 588 19.03 12.94 5.79
CA PRO A 588 19.97 13.09 4.66
C PRO A 588 20.13 11.83 3.80
N TYR A 589 20.00 10.63 4.39
CA TYR A 589 19.92 9.36 3.67
C TYR A 589 18.59 9.24 2.90
N THR A 590 17.46 9.35 3.60
CA THR A 590 16.11 9.23 3.01
C THR A 590 15.86 10.25 1.90
N TYR A 591 16.33 11.49 2.05
CA TYR A 591 16.15 12.54 1.05
C TYR A 591 17.08 12.39 -0.16
N GLY A 592 18.31 11.92 0.04
CA GLY A 592 19.19 11.51 -1.07
C GLY A 592 18.62 10.32 -1.86
N LEU A 593 17.91 9.41 -1.19
CA LEU A 593 17.19 8.32 -1.86
C LEU A 593 15.91 8.78 -2.57
N SER A 594 15.18 9.74 -2.01
CA SER A 594 14.05 10.41 -2.67
C SER A 594 14.49 11.11 -3.97
N TRP A 595 15.65 11.78 -3.96
CA TRP A 595 16.27 12.27 -5.18
C TRP A 595 16.58 11.14 -6.16
N LYS A 596 17.15 10.02 -5.70
CA LYS A 596 17.43 8.85 -6.54
C LYS A 596 16.17 8.20 -7.13
N VAL A 597 15.02 8.26 -6.44
CA VAL A 597 13.70 7.85 -6.97
C VAL A 597 13.31 8.74 -8.17
N THR A 598 13.57 10.04 -8.07
CA THR A 598 13.25 11.04 -9.11
C THR A 598 14.24 10.98 -10.29
N SER A 599 15.56 10.93 -10.03
CA SER A 599 16.60 11.03 -11.07
C SER A 599 16.96 9.71 -11.74
N ASP A 600 17.00 8.62 -10.97
CA ASP A 600 17.50 7.31 -11.40
C ASP A 600 16.38 6.26 -11.41
N HIS A 601 15.12 6.69 -11.24
CA HIS A 601 13.91 5.86 -11.19
C HIS A 601 13.91 4.78 -10.10
N TYR A 602 14.66 4.98 -9.03
CA TYR A 602 14.84 4.03 -7.93
C TYR A 602 13.54 3.74 -7.14
N THR A 603 13.61 2.76 -6.25
CA THR A 603 12.55 2.35 -5.30
C THR A 603 13.10 2.36 -3.88
N LEU A 604 12.33 2.88 -2.92
CA LEU A 604 12.81 3.26 -1.57
C LEU A 604 12.73 2.11 -0.54
N MET A 605 11.55 1.52 -0.35
CA MET A 605 11.30 0.27 0.39
C MET A 605 11.25 -0.86 -0.64
N ARG A 606 11.99 -1.96 -0.42
CA ARG A 606 12.36 -2.89 -1.49
C ARG A 606 12.34 -4.36 -1.00
N PRO A 607 11.69 -5.30 -1.71
CA PRO A 607 11.84 -6.72 -1.37
C PRO A 607 13.29 -7.14 -1.62
N LEU A 608 13.84 -8.04 -0.79
CA LEU A 608 15.27 -8.38 -0.81
C LEU A 608 15.78 -8.84 -2.19
N MET A 609 14.92 -9.48 -2.99
CA MET A 609 15.18 -9.82 -4.39
C MET A 609 15.72 -8.64 -5.23
N MET A 610 15.31 -7.38 -4.99
CA MET A 610 15.75 -6.24 -5.79
C MET A 610 17.28 -6.02 -5.75
N ASP A 611 17.89 -6.21 -4.58
CA ASP A 611 19.33 -5.96 -4.34
C ASP A 611 20.16 -7.26 -4.30
N PHE A 612 19.48 -8.41 -4.26
CA PHE A 612 20.06 -9.76 -4.25
C PHE A 612 19.38 -10.72 -5.26
N PRO A 613 19.18 -10.34 -6.55
CA PRO A 613 18.35 -11.09 -7.50
C PRO A 613 18.92 -12.45 -7.94
N ASP A 614 20.14 -12.81 -7.52
CA ASP A 614 20.73 -14.13 -7.73
C ASP A 614 20.79 -14.96 -6.41
N ASP A 615 20.11 -14.49 -5.36
CA ASP A 615 19.93 -15.20 -4.11
C ASP A 615 18.50 -15.71 -3.90
N ARG A 616 18.24 -16.90 -4.46
CA ARG A 616 16.94 -17.59 -4.37
C ARG A 616 16.45 -17.83 -2.93
N ALA A 617 17.30 -17.73 -1.91
CA ALA A 617 16.85 -17.74 -0.52
C ALA A 617 15.96 -16.53 -0.15
N THR A 618 16.08 -15.42 -0.90
CA THR A 618 15.24 -14.22 -0.73
C THR A 618 13.85 -14.33 -1.37
N ASP A 619 13.61 -15.34 -2.21
CA ASP A 619 12.34 -15.57 -2.89
C ASP A 619 11.19 -15.97 -1.93
N SER A 620 11.47 -16.24 -0.65
CA SER A 620 10.50 -16.59 0.40
C SER A 620 10.73 -15.83 1.70
N ILE A 621 11.27 -14.61 1.64
CA ILE A 621 11.46 -13.73 2.80
C ILE A 621 10.43 -12.61 2.75
N ASP A 622 9.41 -12.73 3.60
CA ASP A 622 8.23 -11.86 3.63
C ASP A 622 8.16 -10.98 4.91
N ASP A 623 9.13 -11.14 5.80
CA ASP A 623 9.24 -10.46 7.10
C ASP A 623 10.30 -9.35 7.12
N SER A 624 11.08 -9.18 6.05
CA SER A 624 12.19 -8.26 6.01
C SER A 624 12.51 -7.72 4.61
N PHE A 625 13.03 -6.49 4.56
CA PHE A 625 13.14 -5.69 3.35
C PHE A 625 14.36 -4.75 3.39
N MET A 626 14.77 -4.27 2.22
CA MET A 626 15.80 -3.23 2.10
C MET A 626 15.16 -1.83 2.09
N PHE A 627 15.59 -0.95 3.00
CA PHE A 627 15.29 0.47 2.98
C PHE A 627 16.47 1.23 2.35
N GLY A 628 16.36 1.48 1.05
CA GLY A 628 17.48 1.88 0.20
C GLY A 628 18.55 0.80 0.05
N PRO A 629 19.75 1.13 -0.45
CA PRO A 629 20.79 0.15 -0.76
C PRO A 629 21.50 -0.42 0.50
N SER A 630 21.32 0.21 1.66
CA SER A 630 22.19 -0.02 2.83
C SER A 630 21.54 -0.74 3.99
N LEU A 631 20.24 -0.56 4.25
CA LEU A 631 19.61 -0.99 5.51
C LEU A 631 18.64 -2.16 5.28
N LEU A 632 18.95 -3.34 5.83
CA LEU A 632 18.03 -4.47 5.93
C LEU A 632 17.24 -4.36 7.23
N VAL A 633 15.91 -4.23 7.10
CA VAL A 633 14.96 -4.03 8.19
C VAL A 633 14.14 -5.30 8.39
N HIS A 634 14.06 -5.81 9.62
CA HIS A 634 13.23 -6.97 9.97
C HIS A 634 12.34 -6.62 11.19
N PRO A 635 11.10 -6.17 10.97
CA PRO A 635 10.15 -5.85 12.04
C PRO A 635 9.76 -7.05 12.92
N VAL A 636 9.49 -6.78 14.19
CA VAL A 636 9.06 -7.80 15.16
C VAL A 636 7.55 -8.00 15.05
N THR A 637 7.09 -8.91 14.19
CA THR A 637 5.64 -9.13 13.93
C THR A 637 4.97 -10.11 14.91
N ARG A 638 5.42 -10.17 16.17
CA ARG A 638 4.82 -11.02 17.21
C ARG A 638 4.90 -10.36 18.58
N ALA A 639 3.92 -10.67 19.44
CA ALA A 639 4.02 -10.38 20.86
C ALA A 639 5.27 -11.07 21.46
N MET A 640 5.95 -10.32 22.33
CA MET A 640 7.16 -10.72 23.04
C MET A 640 6.99 -10.58 24.54
N TYR A 641 6.33 -9.52 25.02
CA TYR A 641 6.08 -9.30 26.44
C TYR A 641 4.67 -9.73 26.82
N ASN A 642 3.67 -9.11 26.20
CA ASN A 642 2.25 -9.24 26.49
C ASN A 642 1.61 -10.30 25.57
N VAL A 643 2.01 -11.55 25.76
CA VAL A 643 1.45 -12.69 25.04
C VAL A 643 0.21 -13.20 25.79
N SER A 644 -0.99 -12.82 25.32
CA SER A 644 -2.26 -13.39 25.81
C SER A 644 -2.45 -14.86 25.40
N PRO A 645 -3.26 -15.63 26.14
CA PRO A 645 -3.78 -16.91 25.66
C PRO A 645 -4.76 -16.69 24.49
N PRO A 646 -4.97 -17.69 23.62
CA PRO A 646 -5.97 -17.59 22.56
C PRO A 646 -7.38 -17.29 23.12
N PRO A 647 -8.26 -16.67 22.31
CA PRO A 647 -9.66 -16.45 22.67
C PRO A 647 -10.37 -17.73 23.11
N ALA A 648 -11.39 -17.59 23.96
CA ALA A 648 -12.23 -18.72 24.35
C ALA A 648 -12.94 -19.32 23.11
N VAL A 649 -12.96 -20.65 23.03
CA VAL A 649 -13.55 -21.35 21.88
C VAL A 649 -15.06 -21.48 22.07
N THR A 650 -15.81 -21.35 20.97
CA THR A 650 -17.24 -21.68 20.92
C THR A 650 -17.48 -23.06 21.50
N ILE A 651 -18.45 -23.23 22.41
CA ILE A 651 -18.74 -24.55 23.01
C ILE A 651 -19.30 -25.50 21.93
N PRO A 652 -18.64 -26.63 21.61
CA PRO A 652 -19.11 -27.54 20.57
C PRO A 652 -20.49 -28.16 20.87
N SER A 653 -21.32 -28.33 19.83
CA SER A 653 -22.71 -28.85 19.93
C SER A 653 -22.82 -30.17 20.70
N GLN A 654 -21.82 -31.04 20.59
CA GLN A 654 -21.74 -32.31 21.31
C GLN A 654 -21.74 -32.18 22.85
N TYR A 655 -21.45 -30.99 23.40
CA TYR A 655 -21.52 -30.67 24.82
C TYR A 655 -22.74 -29.84 25.22
N LEU A 656 -23.54 -29.37 24.27
CA LEU A 656 -24.76 -28.60 24.53
C LEU A 656 -25.98 -29.53 24.50
N ARG A 657 -26.86 -29.43 25.50
CA ARG A 657 -28.13 -30.18 25.53
C ARG A 657 -29.31 -29.27 25.82
N THR A 658 -30.36 -29.40 25.02
CA THR A 658 -31.66 -28.76 25.24
C THR A 658 -32.31 -29.29 26.53
N PRO A 659 -33.36 -28.62 27.06
CA PRO A 659 -34.11 -29.13 28.21
C PRO A 659 -34.71 -30.54 27.98
N ASP A 660 -35.07 -30.87 26.73
CA ASP A 660 -35.54 -32.21 26.33
C ASP A 660 -34.43 -33.17 25.84
N GLY A 661 -33.15 -32.80 25.99
CA GLY A 661 -31.99 -33.69 25.83
C GLY A 661 -31.45 -33.87 24.41
N LYS A 662 -31.92 -33.08 23.43
CA LYS A 662 -31.34 -33.01 22.07
C LYS A 662 -29.99 -32.27 22.11
N ALA A 663 -29.19 -32.38 21.06
CA ALA A 663 -27.98 -31.57 20.89
C ALA A 663 -28.32 -30.07 20.74
N GLY A 664 -27.40 -29.18 21.11
CA GLY A 664 -27.60 -27.73 21.06
C GLY A 664 -28.36 -27.16 22.27
N LEU A 665 -28.80 -25.91 22.17
CA LEU A 665 -29.68 -25.23 23.14
C LEU A 665 -31.02 -24.88 22.46
N ALA A 666 -32.09 -24.79 23.24
CA ALA A 666 -33.39 -24.38 22.71
C ALA A 666 -33.48 -22.84 22.71
N VAL A 667 -33.79 -22.22 21.57
CA VAL A 667 -33.90 -20.76 21.45
C VAL A 667 -35.33 -20.31 21.14
N GLN A 668 -35.74 -19.21 21.78
CA GLN A 668 -36.93 -18.43 21.46
C GLN A 668 -36.50 -17.03 21.03
N TYR A 669 -36.88 -16.61 19.82
CA TYR A 669 -36.73 -15.22 19.35
C TYR A 669 -37.95 -14.37 19.72
N PHE A 670 -37.77 -13.07 19.87
CA PHE A 670 -38.79 -12.09 20.22
C PHE A 670 -38.57 -10.79 19.42
N GLU A 671 -39.67 -10.14 19.05
CA GLU A 671 -39.68 -8.76 18.55
C GLU A 671 -39.73 -7.80 19.74
N GLY A 672 -38.92 -6.74 19.67
CA GLY A 672 -38.57 -5.89 20.81
C GLY A 672 -37.30 -6.38 21.54
N VAL A 673 -36.68 -5.49 22.33
CA VAL A 673 -35.37 -5.72 22.98
C VAL A 673 -35.45 -6.20 24.43
N ASN A 674 -36.64 -6.47 24.96
CA ASN A 674 -36.89 -6.97 26.32
C ASN A 674 -37.88 -8.14 26.35
N PHE A 675 -37.86 -9.00 25.32
CA PHE A 675 -38.70 -10.19 25.19
C PHE A 675 -40.21 -9.92 25.03
N GLU A 676 -40.58 -8.80 24.41
CA GLU A 676 -41.95 -8.27 24.39
C GLU A 676 -42.94 -9.15 23.60
N THR A 677 -42.60 -9.55 22.37
CA THR A 677 -43.50 -10.37 21.51
C THR A 677 -42.79 -11.63 21.00
N PRO A 678 -43.11 -12.85 21.49
CA PRO A 678 -42.45 -14.07 21.06
C PRO A 678 -42.75 -14.41 19.59
N LYS A 679 -41.70 -14.82 18.87
CA LYS A 679 -41.72 -15.27 17.48
C LYS A 679 -41.33 -16.75 17.38
N GLY A 680 -40.48 -17.14 16.43
CA GLY A 680 -40.10 -18.53 16.22
C GLY A 680 -39.24 -19.13 17.33
N LYS A 681 -39.33 -20.46 17.44
CA LYS A 681 -38.48 -21.31 18.25
C LYS A 681 -37.70 -22.26 17.35
N LEU A 682 -36.45 -22.55 17.71
CA LEU A 682 -35.66 -23.61 17.08
C LEU A 682 -34.68 -24.22 18.09
N VAL A 683 -33.97 -25.27 17.68
CA VAL A 683 -32.82 -25.80 18.41
C VAL A 683 -31.57 -25.34 17.69
N ASP A 684 -30.67 -24.70 18.43
CA ASP A 684 -29.43 -24.13 17.93
C ASP A 684 -28.24 -24.97 18.40
N GLU A 685 -27.56 -25.61 17.46
CA GLU A 685 -26.38 -26.41 17.75
C GLU A 685 -25.10 -25.59 17.91
N LYS A 686 -25.06 -24.34 17.42
CA LYS A 686 -23.83 -23.53 17.34
C LYS A 686 -24.11 -22.05 17.66
N ILE A 687 -24.13 -21.75 18.96
CA ILE A 687 -24.33 -20.40 19.51
C ILE A 687 -23.07 -19.57 19.29
N ASP A 688 -22.91 -19.09 18.06
CA ASP A 688 -21.73 -18.42 17.53
C ASP A 688 -22.12 -17.75 16.21
N HIS A 689 -22.91 -16.69 16.38
CA HIS A 689 -23.70 -16.00 15.38
C HIS A 689 -23.07 -14.67 14.97
N THR A 690 -23.27 -14.34 13.70
CA THR A 690 -23.07 -13.00 13.15
C THR A 690 -24.17 -12.79 12.12
N TRP A 691 -25.06 -11.81 12.33
CA TRP A 691 -26.22 -11.59 11.45
C TRP A 691 -25.92 -10.45 10.45
N PRO A 692 -25.48 -10.77 9.22
CA PRO A 692 -25.01 -9.75 8.27
C PRO A 692 -26.14 -8.83 7.82
N ASN A 693 -25.77 -7.66 7.31
CA ASN A 693 -26.75 -6.75 6.74
C ASN A 693 -27.44 -7.36 5.49
N PRO A 694 -28.73 -7.07 5.26
CA PRO A 694 -29.39 -7.39 4.00
C PRO A 694 -28.59 -6.84 2.79
N PRO A 695 -28.52 -7.57 1.67
CA PRO A 695 -29.41 -8.67 1.27
C PRO A 695 -28.92 -10.09 1.63
N LEU A 696 -27.98 -10.27 2.56
CA LEU A 696 -27.28 -11.55 2.79
C LEU A 696 -27.67 -12.35 4.05
N ALA A 697 -28.80 -12.06 4.69
CA ALA A 697 -29.23 -12.76 5.90
C ALA A 697 -30.55 -13.52 5.74
N GLU A 698 -30.55 -14.79 6.16
CA GLU A 698 -31.78 -15.46 6.59
C GLU A 698 -32.23 -14.84 7.92
N ILE A 699 -33.44 -14.26 7.94
CA ILE A 699 -34.00 -13.66 9.15
C ILE A 699 -34.43 -14.79 10.10
N PRO A 700 -34.00 -14.81 11.39
CA PRO A 700 -34.42 -15.83 12.33
C PRO A 700 -35.94 -15.96 12.42
N GLY A 701 -36.42 -17.21 12.46
CA GLY A 701 -37.80 -17.55 12.14
C GLY A 701 -38.85 -16.65 12.81
N GLY A 702 -39.62 -15.92 12.00
CA GLY A 702 -40.73 -15.09 12.46
C GLY A 702 -40.37 -13.68 12.96
N LEU A 703 -39.10 -13.27 12.95
CA LEU A 703 -38.74 -11.85 13.01
C LEU A 703 -39.07 -11.16 11.68
N ALA A 704 -39.29 -9.83 11.72
CA ALA A 704 -39.55 -9.01 10.52
C ALA A 704 -38.30 -8.25 10.04
N LYS A 705 -37.28 -8.13 10.89
CA LYS A 705 -36.01 -7.41 10.68
C LYS A 705 -34.95 -7.95 11.66
N LEU A 706 -33.71 -7.48 11.54
CA LEU A 706 -32.57 -7.88 12.36
C LEU A 706 -32.14 -6.82 13.40
N ASP A 707 -32.93 -5.76 13.55
CA ASP A 707 -32.76 -4.70 14.55
C ASP A 707 -34.03 -4.63 15.42
N ASP A 708 -33.92 -4.16 16.66
CA ASP A 708 -34.97 -4.22 17.69
C ASP A 708 -35.53 -5.64 17.93
N PHE A 709 -34.65 -6.62 18.14
CA PHE A 709 -35.05 -7.98 18.53
C PHE A 709 -34.33 -8.46 19.80
N SER A 710 -34.88 -9.50 20.42
CA SER A 710 -34.25 -10.20 21.54
C SER A 710 -34.42 -11.70 21.43
N ALA A 711 -33.55 -12.46 22.07
CA ALA A 711 -33.53 -13.91 21.98
C ALA A 711 -33.02 -14.55 23.27
N ARG A 712 -33.60 -15.71 23.62
CA ARG A 712 -33.27 -16.48 24.82
C ARG A 712 -32.93 -17.91 24.44
N TRP A 713 -31.72 -18.35 24.79
CA TRP A 713 -31.26 -19.74 24.66
C TRP A 713 -31.29 -20.41 26.03
N GLU A 714 -31.87 -21.60 26.16
CA GLU A 714 -31.95 -22.37 27.40
C GLU A 714 -31.55 -23.84 27.19
N GLY A 715 -30.86 -24.42 28.18
CA GLY A 715 -30.44 -25.82 28.17
C GLY A 715 -29.35 -26.11 29.20
N SER A 716 -28.35 -26.91 28.83
CA SER A 716 -27.25 -27.33 29.72
C SER A 716 -25.95 -27.58 28.96
N ILE A 717 -24.82 -27.33 29.64
CA ILE A 717 -23.46 -27.66 29.20
C ILE A 717 -23.03 -28.95 29.91
N LEU A 718 -22.50 -29.91 29.14
CA LEU A 718 -21.95 -31.17 29.63
C LEU A 718 -20.42 -31.07 29.73
N ALA A 719 -19.86 -31.26 30.93
CA ALA A 719 -18.42 -31.15 31.16
C ALA A 719 -17.64 -32.41 30.68
N PRO A 720 -16.66 -32.29 29.76
CA PRO A 720 -15.85 -33.41 29.26
C PRO A 720 -14.68 -33.86 30.15
N GLU A 721 -14.27 -33.06 31.12
CA GLU A 721 -13.09 -33.29 31.96
C GLU A 721 -13.26 -32.66 33.36
N ASP A 722 -12.53 -33.16 34.37
CA ASP A 722 -12.55 -32.59 35.72
C ASP A 722 -11.75 -31.29 35.80
N GLY A 723 -12.29 -30.25 36.43
CA GLY A 723 -11.53 -29.07 36.85
C GLY A 723 -12.29 -27.74 36.77
N ASP A 724 -11.53 -26.64 36.76
CA ASP A 724 -12.07 -25.30 36.57
C ASP A 724 -12.25 -24.99 35.08
N TYR A 725 -13.48 -24.63 34.70
CA TYR A 725 -13.82 -24.08 33.39
C TYR A 725 -13.95 -22.57 33.52
N GLU A 726 -13.48 -21.82 32.53
CA GLU A 726 -13.94 -20.45 32.27
C GLU A 726 -15.09 -20.55 31.27
N ILE A 727 -16.28 -20.09 31.63
CA ILE A 727 -17.45 -20.09 30.74
C ILE A 727 -17.83 -18.63 30.52
N GLY A 728 -17.97 -18.24 29.26
CA GLY A 728 -18.12 -16.85 28.88
C GLY A 728 -18.92 -16.64 27.62
N VAL A 729 -19.40 -15.42 27.46
CA VAL A 729 -20.27 -14.99 26.36
C VAL A 729 -19.72 -13.70 25.76
N ALA A 730 -19.81 -13.59 24.44
CA ALA A 730 -19.53 -12.36 23.70
C ALA A 730 -20.78 -11.91 22.94
N GLY A 731 -21.02 -10.61 22.85
CA GLY A 731 -22.05 -10.00 22.00
C GLY A 731 -21.94 -8.46 21.98
N ASP A 732 -22.51 -7.82 20.97
CA ASP A 732 -22.37 -6.38 20.70
C ASP A 732 -23.34 -5.50 21.50
N ASP A 733 -24.63 -5.82 21.49
CA ASP A 733 -25.63 -5.14 22.32
C ASP A 733 -25.80 -5.89 23.67
N GLY A 734 -27.02 -6.03 24.20
CA GLY A 734 -27.23 -6.54 25.54
C GLY A 734 -27.08 -8.06 25.65
N VAL A 735 -26.35 -8.52 26.66
CA VAL A 735 -26.06 -9.92 26.99
C VAL A 735 -26.20 -10.17 28.50
N ARG A 736 -26.91 -11.24 28.87
CA ARG A 736 -26.85 -11.83 30.22
C ARG A 736 -26.61 -13.32 30.12
N LEU A 737 -25.73 -13.83 30.98
CA LEU A 737 -25.46 -15.26 31.14
C LEU A 737 -25.95 -15.70 32.52
N PHE A 738 -26.68 -16.79 32.56
CA PHE A 738 -27.08 -17.47 33.79
C PHE A 738 -26.52 -18.88 33.80
N LEU A 739 -25.91 -19.28 34.92
CA LEU A 739 -25.38 -20.63 35.16
C LEU A 739 -25.99 -21.17 36.45
N ASP A 740 -26.65 -22.34 36.39
CA ASP A 740 -27.49 -22.89 37.48
C ASP A 740 -28.51 -21.89 38.06
N GLY A 741 -29.00 -20.97 37.23
CA GLY A 741 -29.96 -19.92 37.58
C GLY A 741 -29.34 -18.65 38.20
N GLU A 742 -28.08 -18.69 38.62
CA GLU A 742 -27.31 -17.52 39.05
C GLU A 742 -27.00 -16.63 37.84
N LYS A 743 -27.32 -15.33 37.91
CA LYS A 743 -26.97 -14.35 36.88
C LYS A 743 -25.49 -13.96 37.03
N VAL A 744 -24.63 -14.53 36.19
CA VAL A 744 -23.17 -14.36 36.24
C VAL A 744 -22.65 -13.25 35.34
N VAL A 745 -23.46 -12.80 34.36
CA VAL A 745 -23.20 -11.63 33.52
C VAL A 745 -24.50 -10.83 33.40
N ASP A 746 -24.43 -9.50 33.49
CA ASP A 746 -25.58 -8.59 33.44
C ASP A 746 -25.23 -7.29 32.70
N ASP A 747 -25.00 -7.38 31.39
CA ASP A 747 -24.67 -6.24 30.53
C ASP A 747 -25.85 -5.98 29.58
N TRP A 748 -26.83 -5.19 29.99
CA TRP A 748 -28.03 -4.93 29.19
C TRP A 748 -27.97 -3.55 28.53
N THR A 749 -26.91 -3.32 27.76
CA THR A 749 -26.60 -2.01 27.15
C THR A 749 -26.19 -2.15 25.67
N ASN A 750 -26.50 -1.13 24.87
CA ASN A 750 -26.12 -1.09 23.46
C ASN A 750 -24.61 -0.85 23.29
N GLY A 751 -23.97 -1.42 22.27
CA GLY A 751 -22.55 -1.19 22.03
C GLY A 751 -21.91 -2.01 20.90
N ALA A 752 -20.59 -2.22 21.02
CA ALA A 752 -19.79 -3.13 20.19
C ALA A 752 -19.36 -4.36 21.02
N GLU A 753 -18.86 -5.44 20.39
CA GLU A 753 -18.68 -6.74 21.06
C GLU A 753 -17.91 -6.68 22.39
N ARG A 754 -18.58 -7.10 23.48
CA ARG A 754 -18.01 -7.22 24.84
C ARG A 754 -17.99 -8.69 25.27
N TYR A 755 -16.83 -9.16 25.71
CA TYR A 755 -16.64 -10.51 26.25
C TYR A 755 -16.67 -10.50 27.78
N HIS A 756 -17.56 -11.32 28.36
CA HIS A 756 -17.70 -11.52 29.80
C HIS A 756 -17.57 -12.99 30.15
N SER A 757 -16.89 -13.32 31.25
CA SER A 757 -16.66 -14.70 31.66
C SER A 757 -16.66 -14.91 33.17
N VAL A 758 -16.95 -16.13 33.60
CA VAL A 758 -16.88 -16.55 34.99
C VAL A 758 -16.24 -17.94 35.09
N LYS A 759 -15.59 -18.24 36.21
CA LYS A 759 -15.08 -19.59 36.47
C LYS A 759 -16.12 -20.46 37.18
N ARG A 760 -16.23 -21.71 36.75
CA ARG A 760 -17.06 -22.75 37.38
C ARG A 760 -16.27 -24.05 37.45
N LYS A 761 -16.26 -24.69 38.61
CA LYS A 761 -15.57 -25.97 38.82
C LYS A 761 -16.55 -27.11 38.61
N LEU A 762 -16.26 -27.97 37.64
CA LEU A 762 -17.12 -29.08 37.20
C LEU A 762 -16.32 -30.40 37.22
N LYS A 763 -17.05 -31.51 37.24
CA LYS A 763 -16.54 -32.86 37.03
C LYS A 763 -16.95 -33.40 35.67
N HIS A 764 -16.22 -34.38 35.16
CA HIS A 764 -16.61 -35.13 33.96
C HIS A 764 -18.06 -35.67 34.09
N GLY A 765 -18.93 -35.24 33.19
CA GLY A 765 -20.34 -35.65 33.14
C GLY A 765 -21.31 -34.74 33.91
N ASP A 766 -20.83 -33.72 34.63
CA ASP A 766 -21.70 -32.70 35.22
C ASP A 766 -22.49 -31.97 34.13
N ARG A 767 -23.78 -31.72 34.39
CA ARG A 767 -24.68 -30.95 33.52
C ARG A 767 -24.99 -29.60 34.17
N LEU A 768 -24.17 -28.60 33.85
CA LEU A 768 -24.38 -27.23 34.26
C LEU A 768 -25.57 -26.64 33.50
N SER A 769 -26.59 -26.12 34.18
CA SER A 769 -27.70 -25.44 33.52
C SER A 769 -27.23 -24.11 32.94
N VAL A 770 -27.62 -23.78 31.71
CA VAL A 770 -27.24 -22.52 31.04
C VAL A 770 -28.46 -21.82 30.46
N ARG A 771 -28.51 -20.49 30.66
CA ARG A 771 -29.36 -19.60 29.88
C ARG A 771 -28.57 -18.39 29.39
N ILE A 772 -28.81 -18.01 28.15
CA ILE A 772 -28.34 -16.75 27.57
C ILE A 772 -29.57 -15.92 27.22
N ASP A 773 -29.57 -14.68 27.69
CA ASP A 773 -30.50 -13.63 27.29
C ASP A 773 -29.71 -12.63 26.43
N TYR A 774 -30.20 -12.30 25.24
CA TYR A 774 -29.56 -11.34 24.32
C TYR A 774 -30.60 -10.38 23.73
N PHE A 775 -30.18 -9.14 23.41
CA PHE A 775 -30.91 -8.25 22.52
C PHE A 775 -29.99 -7.58 21.50
N GLN A 776 -30.59 -7.12 20.41
CA GLN A 776 -29.96 -6.39 19.33
C GLN A 776 -30.84 -5.17 18.98
N GLY A 777 -30.32 -3.97 19.24
CA GLY A 777 -30.93 -2.68 18.93
C GLY A 777 -30.43 -2.09 17.61
N GLY A 778 -29.18 -2.35 17.21
CA GLY A 778 -28.68 -2.07 15.86
C GLY A 778 -27.17 -1.86 15.78
N GLY A 779 -26.45 -2.82 15.19
CA GLY A 779 -24.99 -2.80 15.13
C GLY A 779 -24.36 -3.91 14.29
N GLU A 780 -23.33 -4.55 14.84
CA GLU A 780 -22.54 -5.63 14.19
C GLU A 780 -23.27 -6.99 14.25
N ARG A 781 -24.19 -7.14 15.21
CA ARG A 781 -25.07 -8.27 15.46
C ARG A 781 -24.32 -9.58 15.70
N SER A 782 -23.67 -9.69 16.86
CA SER A 782 -22.93 -10.90 17.25
C SER A 782 -23.42 -11.51 18.57
N LEU A 783 -23.35 -12.85 18.66
CA LEU A 783 -23.54 -13.58 19.92
C LEU A 783 -22.76 -14.90 19.91
N ARG A 784 -21.92 -15.13 20.92
CA ARG A 784 -21.07 -16.33 21.02
C ARG A 784 -21.07 -16.91 22.43
N LEU A 785 -21.43 -18.19 22.60
CA LEU A 785 -21.22 -18.94 23.84
C LEU A 785 -19.90 -19.70 23.78
N THR A 786 -19.03 -19.48 24.76
CA THR A 786 -17.65 -19.96 24.73
C THR A 786 -17.22 -20.58 26.06
N TRP A 787 -16.12 -21.33 26.01
CA TRP A 787 -15.40 -21.75 27.20
C TRP A 787 -13.87 -21.75 27.01
N ARG A 788 -13.15 -21.83 28.13
CA ARG A 788 -11.83 -22.48 28.21
C ARG A 788 -11.93 -23.63 29.21
N ARG A 789 -11.57 -24.83 28.78
CA ARG A 789 -11.55 -26.06 29.59
C ARG A 789 -10.40 -26.05 30.60
N PRO A 790 -10.42 -26.92 31.63
CA PRO A 790 -9.32 -27.09 32.59
C PRO A 790 -7.93 -27.21 31.94
N ALA A 791 -7.78 -28.03 30.90
CA ALA A 791 -6.51 -28.14 30.17
C ALA A 791 -6.08 -26.84 29.47
N GLU A 792 -7.03 -26.07 28.93
CA GLU A 792 -6.78 -24.80 28.22
C GLU A 792 -6.43 -23.68 29.20
N LEU A 793 -7.06 -23.63 30.37
CA LEU A 793 -6.68 -22.72 31.46
C LEU A 793 -5.30 -23.03 32.03
N GLN A 794 -4.94 -24.31 32.16
CA GLN A 794 -3.58 -24.71 32.55
C GLN A 794 -2.54 -24.31 31.50
N ALA A 795 -2.86 -24.47 30.20
CA ALA A 795 -2.00 -24.02 29.11
C ALA A 795 -1.83 -22.49 29.12
N ALA A 796 -2.91 -21.72 29.32
CA ALA A 796 -2.88 -20.27 29.48
C ALA A 796 -2.03 -19.82 30.67
N ALA A 797 -2.20 -20.46 31.84
CA ALA A 797 -1.41 -20.17 33.04
C ALA A 797 0.07 -20.52 32.88
N LYS A 798 0.40 -21.56 32.08
CA LYS A 798 1.77 -21.90 31.69
C LYS A 798 2.36 -20.86 30.73
N LEU A 799 1.59 -20.41 29.73
CA LEU A 799 2.00 -19.38 28.77
C LEU A 799 2.28 -18.03 29.46
N ALA A 800 1.46 -17.65 30.44
CA ALA A 800 1.67 -16.42 31.23
C ALA A 800 2.92 -16.46 32.13
N ARG A 801 3.43 -17.67 32.46
CA ARG A 801 4.62 -17.88 33.30
C ARG A 801 5.87 -18.27 32.51
N ALA A 802 5.75 -18.47 31.20
CA ALA A 802 6.88 -18.89 30.36
C ALA A 802 7.88 -17.74 30.19
N GLN A 803 9.17 -18.05 30.32
CA GLN A 803 10.24 -17.12 29.96
C GLN A 803 10.04 -16.67 28.50
N ARG A 804 10.06 -15.35 28.29
CA ARG A 804 9.83 -14.76 26.96
C ARG A 804 11.06 -14.96 26.08
N ASP A 805 10.86 -15.57 24.92
CA ASP A 805 11.83 -15.53 23.84
C ASP A 805 11.74 -14.18 23.13
N LEU A 806 12.74 -13.33 23.37
CA LEU A 806 12.91 -12.03 22.73
C LEU A 806 13.84 -12.11 21.50
N THR A 807 14.20 -13.31 21.03
CA THR A 807 15.05 -13.46 19.84
C THR A 807 14.28 -13.36 18.53
N VAL A 808 15.00 -12.90 17.50
CA VAL A 808 14.55 -12.84 16.11
C VAL A 808 15.63 -13.42 15.22
N GLY A 809 15.26 -14.37 14.36
CA GLY A 809 16.12 -14.92 13.32
C GLY A 809 15.99 -14.11 12.04
N THR A 810 17.01 -13.35 11.65
CA THR A 810 17.01 -12.56 10.41
C THR A 810 17.92 -13.22 9.37
N TYR A 811 17.39 -13.52 8.19
CA TYR A 811 18.22 -13.97 7.07
C TYR A 811 19.03 -12.79 6.52
N LEU A 812 20.34 -12.98 6.40
CA LEU A 812 21.26 -12.02 5.80
C LEU A 812 21.62 -12.50 4.38
N PRO A 813 21.17 -11.83 3.31
CA PRO A 813 21.45 -12.24 1.93
C PRO A 813 22.94 -12.36 1.61
N LYS A 814 23.28 -13.30 0.72
CA LYS A 814 24.67 -13.54 0.30
C LYS A 814 25.20 -12.45 -0.64
N GLY A 815 26.51 -12.42 -0.84
CA GLY A 815 27.16 -11.43 -1.73
C GLY A 815 27.39 -10.06 -1.08
N ALA A 816 27.21 -9.97 0.24
CA ALA A 816 27.74 -8.93 1.10
C ALA A 816 27.98 -9.49 2.51
N ASP A 817 28.87 -8.85 3.27
CA ASP A 817 28.84 -8.92 4.73
C ASP A 817 27.87 -7.87 5.27
N TRP A 818 27.50 -7.99 6.54
CA TRP A 818 26.50 -7.18 7.21
C TRP A 818 26.98 -6.74 8.58
N TYR A 819 26.62 -5.54 9.00
CA TYR A 819 26.84 -5.03 10.34
C TYR A 819 25.52 -4.93 11.09
N ASP A 820 25.44 -5.48 12.29
CA ASP A 820 24.35 -5.17 13.22
C ASP A 820 24.34 -3.66 13.52
N PHE A 821 23.24 -2.95 13.27
CA PHE A 821 23.22 -1.48 13.43
C PHE A 821 23.46 -1.02 14.88
N TRP A 822 23.18 -1.86 15.88
CA TRP A 822 23.15 -1.52 17.30
C TRP A 822 24.41 -1.94 18.06
N SER A 823 25.15 -2.93 17.56
CA SER A 823 26.47 -3.32 18.10
C SER A 823 27.64 -3.04 17.15
N ASN A 824 27.38 -2.92 15.85
CA ASN A 824 28.36 -3.00 14.76
C ASN A 824 29.21 -4.28 14.78
N GLU A 825 28.65 -5.38 15.30
CA GLU A 825 29.14 -6.74 15.04
C GLU A 825 28.98 -7.06 13.56
N ARG A 826 29.98 -7.73 12.96
CA ARG A 826 30.01 -8.05 11.53
C ARG A 826 29.71 -9.54 11.31
N HIS A 827 28.72 -9.81 10.50
CA HIS A 827 28.30 -11.15 10.09
C HIS A 827 28.54 -11.34 8.59
N ALA A 828 28.90 -12.55 8.17
CA ALA A 828 28.88 -12.92 6.75
C ALA A 828 27.43 -13.06 6.25
N GLY A 829 27.17 -12.74 4.98
CA GLY A 829 25.90 -13.06 4.33
C GLY A 829 25.76 -14.54 3.94
N GLY A 830 24.55 -14.95 3.58
CA GLY A 830 24.19 -16.32 3.22
C GLY A 830 23.68 -17.18 4.40
N GLN A 831 23.35 -16.58 5.54
CA GLN A 831 22.96 -17.27 6.78
C GLN A 831 21.88 -16.51 7.55
N THR A 832 21.18 -17.21 8.44
CA THR A 832 20.27 -16.58 9.42
C THR A 832 21.01 -16.32 10.72
N VAL A 833 21.03 -15.07 11.19
CA VAL A 833 21.58 -14.70 12.50
C VAL A 833 20.45 -14.53 13.51
N SER A 834 20.70 -14.84 14.78
CA SER A 834 19.74 -14.63 15.87
C SER A 834 20.14 -13.43 16.72
N ARG A 835 19.22 -12.47 16.89
CA ARG A 835 19.42 -11.25 17.66
C ARG A 835 18.36 -11.12 18.76
N GLN A 836 18.79 -10.71 19.95
CA GLN A 836 17.89 -10.22 21.00
C GLN A 836 17.27 -8.89 20.57
N ALA A 837 15.94 -8.84 20.52
CA ALA A 837 15.16 -7.69 20.09
C ALA A 837 14.20 -7.22 21.22
N PRO A 838 14.71 -6.65 22.33
CA PRO A 838 13.86 -5.99 23.32
C PRO A 838 13.13 -4.76 22.73
N LEU A 839 12.27 -4.10 23.51
CA LEU A 839 11.33 -3.07 23.00
C LEU A 839 12.03 -1.85 22.38
N GLU A 840 13.28 -1.57 22.76
CA GLU A 840 14.14 -0.52 22.22
C GLU A 840 14.96 -0.96 20.98
N ILE A 841 14.93 -2.25 20.62
CA ILE A 841 15.69 -2.82 19.48
C ILE A 841 14.74 -3.36 18.40
N LEU A 842 14.85 -2.77 17.21
CA LEU A 842 14.39 -3.33 15.94
C LEU A 842 15.57 -4.07 15.28
N PRO A 843 15.47 -5.36 14.90
CA PRO A 843 16.49 -6.03 14.09
C PRO A 843 16.74 -5.28 12.77
N LEU A 844 17.95 -4.73 12.65
CA LEU A 844 18.35 -3.78 11.63
C LEU A 844 19.83 -4.00 11.33
N TYR A 845 20.16 -4.27 10.06
CA TYR A 845 21.50 -4.59 9.62
C TYR A 845 21.94 -3.70 8.46
N VAL A 846 23.22 -3.34 8.42
CA VAL A 846 23.79 -2.45 7.41
C VAL A 846 24.73 -3.22 6.50
N ARG A 847 24.47 -3.19 5.19
CA ARG A 847 25.27 -3.86 4.16
C ARG A 847 26.70 -3.31 4.17
N ALA A 848 27.72 -4.17 4.22
CA ALA A 848 29.11 -3.79 4.03
C ALA A 848 29.31 -3.13 2.65
N GLY A 849 30.10 -2.05 2.61
CA GLY A 849 30.12 -1.14 1.45
C GLY A 849 28.96 -0.14 1.44
N SER A 850 28.53 0.33 2.61
CA SER A 850 27.53 1.39 2.74
C SER A 850 28.12 2.71 3.24
N ILE A 851 27.57 3.81 2.74
CA ILE A 851 27.71 5.14 3.33
C ILE A 851 26.31 5.56 3.77
N VAL A 852 26.13 5.83 5.06
CA VAL A 852 24.85 6.28 5.65
C VAL A 852 25.05 7.68 6.23
N PRO A 853 24.62 8.74 5.51
CA PRO A 853 24.62 10.10 6.03
C PRO A 853 23.49 10.30 7.04
N MET A 854 23.83 10.80 8.23
CA MET A 854 22.90 11.11 9.30
C MET A 854 22.93 12.60 9.64
N GLY A 855 21.76 13.20 9.85
CA GLY A 855 21.60 14.61 10.20
C GLY A 855 21.80 14.91 11.69
N PRO A 856 21.53 16.15 12.12
CA PRO A 856 21.35 16.49 13.53
C PRO A 856 20.16 15.73 14.16
N ALA A 857 20.05 15.81 15.49
CA ALA A 857 18.76 15.61 16.16
C ALA A 857 17.97 16.92 16.07
N VAL A 858 16.71 16.84 15.63
CA VAL A 858 15.82 17.98 15.34
C VAL A 858 14.36 17.62 15.61
N GLN A 859 13.52 18.63 15.80
CA GLN A 859 12.06 18.55 16.00
C GLN A 859 11.26 18.59 14.69
N PHE A 860 11.84 19.08 13.59
CA PHE A 860 11.23 19.13 12.25
C PHE A 860 12.32 19.11 11.17
N ALA A 861 11.99 18.70 9.94
CA ALA A 861 12.98 18.30 8.93
C ALA A 861 13.89 19.45 8.42
N THR A 862 13.56 20.69 8.76
CA THR A 862 14.24 21.92 8.30
C THR A 862 14.76 22.81 9.45
N GLU A 863 14.80 22.35 10.70
CA GLU A 863 15.14 23.16 11.89
C GLU A 863 16.60 23.69 11.89
N HIS A 864 17.57 22.83 11.54
CA HIS A 864 19.00 23.16 11.56
C HIS A 864 19.67 22.79 10.22
N PRO A 865 19.38 23.53 9.13
CA PRO A 865 19.86 23.21 7.79
C PRO A 865 21.38 23.30 7.66
N GLU A 866 22.06 24.15 8.43
CA GLU A 866 23.52 24.34 8.46
C GLU A 866 24.30 23.27 9.24
N ALA A 867 23.61 22.47 10.07
CA ALA A 867 24.25 21.55 11.02
C ALA A 867 25.20 20.51 10.38
N PRO A 868 26.19 20.00 11.15
CA PRO A 868 27.08 18.95 10.66
C PRO A 868 26.32 17.67 10.31
N TYR A 869 26.73 17.01 9.21
CA TYR A 869 26.26 15.65 8.91
C TYR A 869 27.26 14.62 9.43
N GLU A 870 26.78 13.60 10.12
CA GLU A 870 27.56 12.42 10.49
C GLU A 870 27.58 11.45 9.31
N ILE A 871 28.76 11.19 8.75
CA ILE A 871 28.91 10.32 7.57
C ILE A 871 29.45 8.98 8.06
N ARG A 872 28.56 8.01 8.28
CA ARG A 872 28.96 6.66 8.66
C ARG A 872 29.38 5.86 7.45
N ILE A 873 30.57 5.28 7.50
CA ILE A 873 31.12 4.38 6.47
C ILE A 873 31.21 2.97 7.07
N TYR A 874 30.51 2.02 6.47
CA TYR A 874 30.46 0.60 6.87
C TYR A 874 31.42 -0.21 5.96
N PRO A 875 32.65 -0.56 6.44
CA PRO A 875 33.73 -1.06 5.57
C PRO A 875 33.51 -2.47 4.99
N GLY A 876 34.36 -2.88 4.05
CA GLY A 876 34.40 -4.22 3.47
C GLY A 876 34.09 -4.30 1.98
N ALA A 877 33.61 -3.22 1.38
CA ALA A 877 33.49 -3.04 -0.06
C ALA A 877 33.52 -1.53 -0.41
N ASP A 878 33.81 -1.20 -1.67
CA ASP A 878 33.72 0.17 -2.18
C ASP A 878 32.25 0.65 -2.17
N ALA A 879 32.03 1.94 -1.89
CA ALA A 879 30.69 2.49 -1.68
C ALA A 879 30.50 3.87 -2.32
N ARG A 880 29.26 4.17 -2.74
CA ARG A 880 28.84 5.48 -3.25
C ARG A 880 27.51 5.90 -2.63
N PHE A 881 27.43 7.13 -2.15
CA PHE A 881 26.16 7.79 -1.81
C PHE A 881 26.16 9.23 -2.35
N THR A 882 25.04 9.65 -2.93
CA THR A 882 24.87 11.02 -3.46
C THR A 882 24.12 11.86 -2.44
N ILE A 883 24.78 12.83 -1.80
CA ILE A 883 24.07 13.85 -1.02
C ILE A 883 23.27 14.71 -1.99
N TYR A 884 22.03 15.03 -1.62
CA TYR A 884 21.12 15.92 -2.33
C TYR A 884 20.57 16.98 -1.37
N GLU A 885 20.57 18.24 -1.78
CA GLU A 885 20.00 19.36 -1.04
C GLU A 885 19.36 20.35 -2.02
N ASP A 886 18.24 20.95 -1.65
CA ASP A 886 17.51 21.95 -2.44
C ASP A 886 16.72 22.90 -1.51
N ASP A 887 15.78 23.66 -2.07
CA ASP A 887 14.92 24.59 -1.32
C ASP A 887 13.89 23.90 -0.38
N ASN A 888 13.80 22.56 -0.42
CA ASN A 888 12.90 21.70 0.36
C ASN A 888 11.41 21.80 -0.01
N GLU A 889 10.97 22.77 -0.84
CA GLU A 889 9.57 23.22 -0.93
C GLU A 889 9.02 23.30 -2.36
N THR A 890 9.80 23.72 -3.37
CA THR A 890 9.28 24.03 -4.72
C THR A 890 9.82 23.11 -5.81
N TYR A 891 9.24 23.19 -7.01
CA TYR A 891 9.73 22.51 -8.20
C TYR A 891 10.95 23.17 -8.85
N ALA A 892 11.61 24.15 -8.22
CA ALA A 892 12.83 24.76 -8.74
C ALA A 892 13.97 23.75 -9.00
N TYR A 893 13.97 22.58 -8.32
CA TYR A 893 14.88 21.47 -8.62
C TYR A 893 14.78 20.94 -10.07
N GLU A 894 13.60 21.03 -10.70
CA GLU A 894 13.36 20.67 -12.11
C GLU A 894 14.05 21.66 -13.06
N LYS A 895 14.21 22.91 -12.63
CA LYS A 895 14.89 24.01 -13.32
C LYS A 895 16.41 24.00 -13.07
N GLY A 896 16.88 23.11 -12.21
CA GLY A 896 18.29 22.95 -11.82
C GLY A 896 18.67 23.60 -10.49
N GLU A 897 17.74 24.23 -9.78
CA GLU A 897 17.98 24.85 -8.47
C GLU A 897 17.99 23.80 -7.36
N ARG A 898 19.12 23.10 -7.27
CA ARG A 898 19.43 22.02 -6.34
C ARG A 898 20.94 21.80 -6.32
N VAL A 899 21.45 21.05 -5.35
CA VAL A 899 22.82 20.53 -5.39
C VAL A 899 22.91 19.03 -5.22
N THR A 900 23.95 18.45 -5.82
CA THR A 900 24.43 17.12 -5.48
C THR A 900 25.93 17.08 -5.27
N TYR A 901 26.39 16.16 -4.42
CA TYR A 901 27.79 15.75 -4.37
C TYR A 901 27.93 14.29 -3.96
N ASP A 902 28.86 13.60 -4.61
CA ASP A 902 29.16 12.20 -4.31
C ASP A 902 30.04 12.05 -3.06
N LEU A 903 29.71 11.09 -2.22
CA LEU A 903 30.57 10.48 -1.23
C LEU A 903 31.03 9.14 -1.79
N LEU A 904 32.33 8.99 -2.02
CA LEU A 904 32.94 7.81 -2.64
C LEU A 904 33.96 7.18 -1.69
N TRP A 905 33.66 5.99 -1.18
CA TRP A 905 34.58 5.20 -0.36
C TRP A 905 35.29 4.17 -1.22
N ASN A 906 36.63 4.18 -1.20
CA ASN A 906 37.42 3.05 -1.66
C ASN A 906 37.98 2.31 -0.44
N ASP A 907 37.56 1.06 -0.25
CA ASP A 907 37.82 0.29 0.96
C ASP A 907 39.28 -0.17 1.01
N ARG A 908 39.80 -0.65 -0.13
CA ARG A 908 41.19 -1.11 -0.27
C ARG A 908 42.21 -0.01 0.00
N ALA A 909 41.95 1.22 -0.44
CA ALA A 909 42.79 2.39 -0.17
C ALA A 909 42.43 3.11 1.14
N ARG A 910 41.38 2.65 1.86
CA ARG A 910 40.86 3.23 3.11
C ARG A 910 40.63 4.75 2.98
N THR A 911 40.00 5.17 1.90
CA THR A 911 39.94 6.58 1.48
C THR A 911 38.52 7.00 1.11
N LEU A 912 38.04 8.07 1.75
CA LEU A 912 36.83 8.79 1.34
C LEU A 912 37.22 9.93 0.39
N THR A 913 36.57 9.99 -0.77
CA THR A 913 36.53 11.18 -1.62
C THR A 913 35.14 11.82 -1.50
N VAL A 914 35.12 13.09 -1.08
CA VAL A 914 33.96 13.97 -1.24
C VAL A 914 34.13 14.67 -2.59
N GLY A 915 33.16 14.50 -3.48
CA GLY A 915 33.20 15.01 -4.86
C GLY A 915 33.11 16.54 -4.97
N ARG A 916 33.08 17.06 -6.19
CA ARG A 916 32.74 18.46 -6.45
C ARG A 916 31.22 18.64 -6.31
N ARG A 917 30.79 19.72 -5.67
CA ARG A 917 29.39 20.14 -5.62
C ARG A 917 28.92 20.56 -7.01
N GLN A 918 27.84 19.97 -7.47
CA GLN A 918 27.18 20.27 -8.75
C GLN A 918 25.89 21.03 -8.47
N GLY A 919 25.60 22.07 -9.24
CA GLY A 919 24.43 22.94 -9.05
C GLY A 919 24.58 23.96 -7.91
N SER A 920 23.49 24.70 -7.68
CA SER A 920 23.32 25.70 -6.61
C SER A 920 21.83 26.07 -6.49
N PHE A 921 21.39 26.54 -5.32
CA PHE A 921 20.04 27.07 -5.11
C PHE A 921 20.06 28.26 -4.11
N PRO A 922 19.04 29.14 -4.11
CA PRO A 922 18.93 30.24 -3.14
C PRO A 922 18.92 29.72 -1.69
N GLY A 923 19.70 30.33 -0.80
CA GLY A 923 19.81 29.90 0.60
C GLY A 923 20.69 28.65 0.84
N MET A 924 21.31 28.07 -0.20
CA MET A 924 22.21 26.92 -0.05
C MET A 924 23.33 27.18 0.98
N ILE A 925 23.52 26.20 1.87
CA ILE A 925 24.63 26.15 2.84
C ILE A 925 25.98 26.12 2.10
N GLN A 926 26.73 27.22 2.23
CA GLN A 926 27.96 27.41 1.45
C GLN A 926 29.09 26.46 1.90
N GLN A 927 29.21 26.24 3.20
CA GLN A 927 30.15 25.30 3.82
C GLN A 927 29.41 24.40 4.81
N ARG A 928 29.61 23.08 4.73
CA ARG A 928 29.05 22.09 5.68
C ARG A 928 30.17 21.30 6.35
N GLN A 929 30.06 21.06 7.65
CA GLN A 929 30.94 20.13 8.35
C GLN A 929 30.45 18.70 8.17
N LEU A 930 31.33 17.81 7.72
CA LEU A 930 31.08 16.37 7.63
C LEU A 930 31.90 15.66 8.73
N ASN A 931 31.20 15.09 9.69
CA ASN A 931 31.75 14.30 10.79
C ASN A 931 31.83 12.83 10.34
N VAL A 932 32.95 12.43 9.73
CA VAL A 932 33.08 11.08 9.17
C VAL A 932 33.43 10.08 10.27
N VAL A 933 32.60 9.03 10.39
CA VAL A 933 32.76 7.93 11.34
C VAL A 933 33.02 6.66 10.54
N LEU A 934 34.18 6.04 10.77
CA LEU A 934 34.51 4.74 10.19
C LEU A 934 34.06 3.64 11.16
N VAL A 935 33.04 2.89 10.75
CA VAL A 935 32.31 1.97 11.63
C VAL A 935 33.17 0.75 12.00
N ALA A 936 33.10 0.39 13.28
CA ALA A 936 33.69 -0.80 13.87
C ALA A 936 32.84 -1.25 15.07
N LEU A 937 33.09 -2.45 15.59
CA LEU A 937 32.41 -3.00 16.77
C LEU A 937 32.39 -1.99 17.92
N GLY A 938 31.20 -1.69 18.44
CA GLY A 938 30.98 -0.72 19.53
C GLY A 938 31.15 0.77 19.15
N LYS A 939 31.43 1.12 17.89
CA LYS A 939 31.67 2.51 17.44
C LYS A 939 30.80 2.88 16.25
N GLY A 940 30.02 3.96 16.37
CA GLY A 940 29.06 4.37 15.33
C GLY A 940 27.81 3.49 15.32
N ALA A 941 27.41 3.00 16.48
CA ALA A 941 26.31 2.04 16.66
C ALA A 941 25.07 2.74 17.24
N GLY A 942 23.87 2.30 16.84
CA GLY A 942 22.60 2.89 17.23
C GLY A 942 22.35 4.29 16.65
N PRO A 943 21.23 4.95 17.00
CA PRO A 943 20.85 6.27 16.49
C PRO A 943 21.74 7.42 16.99
N THR A 944 22.43 7.23 18.12
CA THR A 944 23.23 8.25 18.82
C THR A 944 24.45 8.71 18.02
N SER A 945 24.89 9.96 18.22
CA SER A 945 26.03 10.50 17.46
C SER A 945 27.37 9.96 17.97
N ALA A 946 28.22 9.47 17.07
CA ALA A 946 29.53 8.93 17.43
C ALA A 946 30.69 9.93 17.20
N PRO A 947 31.79 9.83 17.98
CA PRO A 947 32.99 10.63 17.74
C PRO A 947 33.58 10.39 16.35
N ALA A 948 33.77 11.47 15.59
CA ALA A 948 34.30 11.43 14.23
C ALA A 948 35.77 11.00 14.19
N ASP A 949 36.12 10.13 13.25
CA ASP A 949 37.51 9.83 12.88
C ASP A 949 38.16 11.01 12.15
N ARG A 950 37.37 11.72 11.35
CA ARG A 950 37.79 12.87 10.53
C ARG A 950 36.65 13.88 10.46
N GLN A 951 36.98 15.15 10.66
CA GLN A 951 36.08 16.26 10.38
C GLN A 951 36.52 16.89 9.05
N ILE A 952 35.57 17.13 8.14
CA ILE A 952 35.81 17.75 6.84
C ILE A 952 34.94 18.99 6.76
N LEU A 953 35.54 20.18 6.73
CA LEU A 953 34.83 21.40 6.32
C LEU A 953 34.75 21.41 4.79
N TYR A 954 33.57 21.10 4.26
CA TYR A 954 33.31 20.96 2.84
C TYR A 954 32.81 22.29 2.25
N ASP A 955 33.57 22.85 1.32
CA ASP A 955 33.32 24.14 0.64
C ASP A 955 32.85 23.94 -0.82
N GLY A 956 32.35 22.76 -1.17
CA GLY A 956 31.98 22.37 -2.53
C GLY A 956 33.15 21.96 -3.44
N LYS A 957 34.41 22.17 -3.03
CA LYS A 957 35.60 21.67 -3.75
C LYS A 957 35.88 20.22 -3.32
N PRO A 958 36.34 19.34 -4.24
CA PRO A 958 36.70 17.97 -3.88
C PRO A 958 37.65 17.88 -2.69
N LYS A 959 37.39 16.94 -1.78
CA LYS A 959 38.26 16.61 -0.63
C LYS A 959 38.55 15.11 -0.67
N VAL A 960 39.81 14.72 -0.47
CA VAL A 960 40.21 13.32 -0.36
C VAL A 960 40.83 13.11 1.02
N VAL A 961 40.30 12.15 1.78
CA VAL A 961 40.71 11.90 3.17
C VAL A 961 41.00 10.42 3.36
N LYS A 962 42.24 10.14 3.74
CA LYS A 962 42.72 8.78 4.04
C LYS A 962 42.61 8.46 5.53
N PHE A 963 42.13 7.25 5.80
CA PHE A 963 41.97 6.66 7.11
C PHE A 963 43.13 5.69 7.40
N LYS A 964 43.18 5.19 8.63
CA LYS A 964 44.13 4.14 9.03
C LYS A 964 43.49 2.75 8.86
#